data_AF-A0A1B0BJ31-F1
#
_entry.id   AF-A0A1B0BJ31-F1
#
_cell.length_a   1.000
_cell.length_b   1.000
_cell.length_c   1.000
_cell.angle_alpha   90.00
_cell.angle_beta   90.00
_cell.angle_gamma   90.00
#
_symmetry.space_group_name_H-M   'P 1'
#
loop_
_entity.id
_entity.type
_entity.pdbx_description
1 polymer ?
#
loop_
_entity_poly.entity_id
_entity_poly.type
_entity_poly.pdbx_seq_one_letter_code
_entity_poly.pdbx_strand_id
1 'polypeptide(L)'
;MKSSETVLRVLLLFRLISSDVTLDLPSFRIIAPQNLCKSNGNESQSQQPDGVTIAFQPKDGIKLIYQFQIFFTILEPNTFNQRETLLVWKAVRALEELLNGKERSKISQENLALIRKSNVMAGVSYVFHVEGITEGGETTPEQVFDIEYRDGVLQNVNVPEGINFLFVGTEEIVANMEYRLIAKVSFCLPKYDYYFEWIIEDLQEEYKELENTISSCLQIPKNVLKAGKRNIIEARVMENKTKRLLAKDAIEIKVLTKGYQVMIIPSTARVGEGSNITLRLFIKNYDEVKEISILWKCVGEATKQELKSSMPDNKEQYFEVAFNKVGSYEVWAFISINDVVSKVKADIEVISSIFVSYDFQHTPNLYTSANEGFQFTVTVLNLVPLCEAIWLSAQEDGFEFIKPGVLDKEQYGYTKISNLEKYYLEEIADFTNSTVNRDITLTIPAKTDLWHGFEGDSLYKFRLDVTCPKPYKDNSNSMVTSREKEEEPWKKFLTSYFSFDLHTNSPPQVLKLQMEPLKGKAMKTAFSFISASAKDLLLDSPLSYEFFIKADDYEIHFEKYFEYKTWNTKLPYTLKQSIEYFVEICDVRLACSVIRNTTEISLEYEEFSNKQLQEYLTEIQTIFGRTDFSEGFNTILMISMTFKNGQSKHLEKWKMFVRQFLAQEIDKFLERPQEGIYIPDNDVLQFVSKCKENLKYLKINNKILLQKLLEILEQIVERNGLSLNERFKRRIRTKRIVNNQQQQKLLIETHLSLLEDLLETSDLTVESQMEYATSILRLTQQMCLMPLKGHENVKRSNVHLIVKKLKGHALIYNTQVFENAQESILLNFKVKNADLVNQEKLYCLAIIFLKFPENMGSLQLPLINYNVYEFNDNWSAVKPVECRQKIENFQLHIASATDNNFNKCAMTTSVDSAFNLNAWSFDDCKAKPYKNYLLCICNEMGFLKMDSLYLTTTAATTRPKTTAAITLNIPTATAAEIESRETSLPTLTSSRESVTLSTLATLPSTFLSTAARDISNMAKPFHTSTKQPLVNTLVIRIDKLKKTVAAYETDIKEKARHIDEKERELAKTQNALDEQREARKKSDDVVTVLESQLQAKNEEIRNYEMELSETEELRKTIMSLMESKRPKRKA
;
A
#
# COMPACT_ATOMS: atom_id res chain seq x y z
N MET A 1 42.22 5.51 7.32
CA MET A 1 42.05 4.07 6.97
C MET A 1 41.44 3.26 8.13
N LYS A 2 40.33 3.72 8.73
CA LYS A 2 39.57 2.93 9.74
C LYS A 2 38.06 2.84 9.45
N SER A 3 37.50 3.81 8.71
CA SER A 3 36.08 3.84 8.30
C SER A 3 35.64 2.60 7.51
N SER A 4 36.48 2.07 6.63
CA SER A 4 36.17 0.88 5.83
C SER A 4 35.89 -0.38 6.65
N GLU A 5 36.38 -0.47 7.89
CA GLU A 5 36.24 -1.68 8.70
C GLU A 5 34.91 -1.70 9.46
N THR A 6 34.43 -0.55 9.92
CA THR A 6 33.15 -0.44 10.64
C THR A 6 31.96 -0.69 9.72
N VAL A 7 31.95 -0.08 8.53
CA VAL A 7 30.90 -0.30 7.51
C VAL A 7 30.87 -1.77 7.08
N LEU A 8 32.04 -2.39 6.88
CA LEU A 8 32.13 -3.81 6.55
C LEU A 8 31.62 -4.71 7.69
N ARG A 9 31.85 -4.34 8.96
CA ARG A 9 31.33 -5.09 10.13
C ARG A 9 29.81 -4.99 10.28
N VAL A 10 29.19 -3.84 9.97
CA VAL A 10 27.73 -3.72 9.93
C VAL A 10 27.14 -4.59 8.81
N LEU A 11 27.71 -4.51 7.59
CA LEU A 11 27.30 -5.35 6.46
C LEU A 11 27.54 -6.86 6.71
N LEU A 12 28.58 -7.23 7.48
CA LEU A 12 28.83 -8.61 7.88
C LEU A 12 27.87 -9.11 8.97
N LEU A 13 27.45 -8.26 9.91
CA LEU A 13 26.41 -8.60 10.88
C LEU A 13 25.07 -8.89 10.19
N PHE A 14 24.68 -8.09 9.18
CA PHE A 14 23.50 -8.38 8.36
C PHE A 14 23.63 -9.70 7.55
N ARG A 15 24.84 -10.07 7.13
CA ARG A 15 25.09 -11.36 6.44
C ARG A 15 25.13 -12.59 7.35
N LEU A 16 25.34 -12.42 8.65
CA LEU A 16 25.47 -13.54 9.59
C LEU A 16 24.14 -14.04 10.17
N ILE A 17 23.03 -13.35 9.87
CA ILE A 17 21.66 -13.78 10.21
C ILE A 17 21.01 -14.52 9.02
N SER A 18 21.52 -14.37 7.80
CA SER A 18 21.05 -15.04 6.58
C SER A 18 21.79 -16.36 6.29
N SER A 19 21.83 -17.27 7.25
CA SER A 19 22.50 -18.58 7.11
C SER A 19 21.62 -19.63 6.43
N ASP A 20 21.16 -19.34 5.21
CA ASP A 20 20.86 -20.34 4.17
C ASP A 20 20.67 -19.63 2.82
N VAL A 21 21.77 -19.10 2.28
CA VAL A 21 21.83 -18.73 0.86
C VAL A 21 22.04 -20.01 0.05
N THR A 22 20.94 -20.75 -0.14
CA THR A 22 20.78 -21.46 -1.42
C THR A 22 20.91 -20.40 -2.51
N LEU A 23 21.88 -20.53 -3.43
CA LEU A 23 21.76 -19.81 -4.69
C LEU A 23 20.46 -20.29 -5.32
N ASP A 24 19.49 -19.40 -5.43
CA ASP A 24 18.18 -19.72 -5.98
C ASP A 24 18.37 -20.02 -7.47
N LEU A 25 18.44 -21.31 -7.78
CA LEU A 25 18.80 -21.79 -9.11
C LEU A 25 17.76 -21.26 -10.11
N PRO A 26 18.19 -20.82 -11.31
CA PRO A 26 17.24 -20.47 -12.36
C PRO A 26 16.29 -21.65 -12.57
N SER A 27 15.00 -21.39 -12.69
CA SER A 27 14.00 -22.44 -12.87
C SER A 27 12.93 -22.00 -13.87
N PHE A 28 12.10 -22.95 -14.30
CA PHE A 28 10.95 -22.67 -15.13
C PHE A 28 9.86 -23.71 -14.86
N ARG A 29 8.61 -23.34 -15.16
CA ARG A 29 7.48 -24.26 -15.23
C ARG A 29 7.11 -24.51 -16.69
N ILE A 30 6.59 -25.69 -16.98
CA ILE A 30 5.97 -25.97 -18.29
C ILE A 30 4.51 -25.52 -18.23
N ILE A 31 4.11 -24.61 -19.13
CA ILE A 31 2.70 -24.29 -19.38
C ILE A 31 2.30 -25.07 -20.65
N ALA A 32 1.15 -25.75 -20.68
CA ALA A 32 0.64 -26.35 -21.91
C ALA A 32 -0.41 -25.44 -22.59
N PRO A 33 -0.10 -24.75 -23.71
CA PRO A 33 -1.09 -23.96 -24.45
C PRO A 33 -1.74 -24.73 -25.62
N GLN A 34 -3.06 -24.62 -25.67
CA GLN A 34 -3.93 -24.80 -26.83
C GLN A 34 -4.00 -26.19 -27.52
N ASN A 35 -5.21 -26.76 -27.42
CA ASN A 35 -5.91 -27.48 -28.48
C ASN A 35 -5.44 -28.88 -28.87
N LEU A 36 -5.57 -29.83 -27.94
CA LEU A 36 -5.77 -31.25 -28.27
C LEU A 36 -7.04 -31.78 -27.60
N CYS A 37 -8.17 -31.32 -28.12
CA CYS A 37 -9.48 -31.70 -27.64
C CYS A 37 -9.75 -33.16 -28.04
N LYS A 38 -10.26 -33.98 -27.10
CA LYS A 38 -10.67 -35.35 -27.43
C LYS A 38 -11.81 -35.31 -28.45
N SER A 39 -11.60 -35.94 -29.60
CA SER A 39 -12.66 -36.06 -30.62
C SER A 39 -13.77 -36.96 -30.07
N ASN A 40 -14.94 -36.36 -29.81
CA ASN A 40 -16.13 -37.08 -29.33
C ASN A 40 -16.85 -37.78 -30.50
N GLY A 41 -16.14 -38.66 -31.21
CA GLY A 41 -16.66 -39.68 -32.13
C GLY A 41 -17.31 -39.21 -33.45
N ASN A 42 -17.85 -38.00 -33.50
CA ASN A 42 -18.69 -37.51 -34.61
C ASN A 42 -18.10 -36.29 -35.36
N GLU A 43 -17.02 -35.69 -34.88
CA GLU A 43 -16.35 -34.59 -35.59
C GLU A 43 -15.35 -35.14 -36.61
N SER A 44 -15.45 -34.70 -37.86
CA SER A 44 -14.59 -35.15 -38.94
C SER A 44 -13.12 -34.79 -38.67
N GLN A 45 -12.20 -35.72 -38.94
CA GLN A 45 -10.75 -35.63 -38.70
C GLN A 45 -10.02 -34.44 -39.38
N SER A 46 -10.73 -33.61 -40.15
CA SER A 46 -10.21 -32.51 -40.98
C SER A 46 -9.98 -31.17 -40.28
N GLN A 47 -10.41 -31.00 -39.01
CA GLN A 47 -10.35 -29.70 -38.30
C GLN A 47 -9.32 -29.61 -37.16
N GLN A 48 -8.60 -30.69 -36.84
CA GLN A 48 -7.62 -30.67 -35.74
C GLN A 48 -6.28 -30.04 -36.17
N PRO A 49 -5.62 -29.21 -35.33
CA PRO A 49 -4.33 -28.60 -35.66
C PRO A 49 -3.22 -29.60 -35.99
N ASP A 50 -2.21 -29.13 -36.75
CA ASP A 50 -1.03 -29.89 -37.20
C ASP A 50 -0.04 -30.22 -36.06
N GLY A 51 -0.29 -29.82 -34.81
CA GLY A 51 0.65 -30.08 -33.71
C GLY A 51 0.18 -29.65 -32.33
N VAL A 52 1.01 -29.97 -31.34
CA VAL A 52 0.92 -29.53 -29.93
C VAL A 52 1.80 -28.32 -29.74
N THR A 53 1.32 -27.30 -29.04
CA THR A 53 2.20 -26.22 -28.56
C THR A 53 2.49 -26.44 -27.07
N ILE A 54 3.74 -26.21 -26.68
CA ILE A 54 4.23 -26.29 -25.29
C ILE A 54 4.88 -24.95 -24.98
N ALA A 55 4.47 -24.29 -23.90
CA ALA A 55 5.04 -23.04 -23.42
C ALA A 55 5.93 -23.27 -22.20
N PHE A 56 6.85 -22.35 -21.98
CA PHE A 56 7.74 -22.35 -20.85
C PHE A 56 7.64 -21.03 -20.11
N GLN A 57 7.53 -21.09 -18.78
CA GLN A 57 7.46 -19.93 -17.91
C GLN A 57 8.70 -19.91 -17.02
N PRO A 58 9.77 -19.20 -17.41
CA PRO A 58 10.92 -19.02 -16.54
C PRO A 58 10.51 -18.27 -15.28
N LYS A 59 10.98 -18.75 -14.12
CA LYS A 59 10.96 -18.00 -12.87
C LYS A 59 11.69 -16.66 -13.10
N ASP A 60 11.18 -15.61 -12.49
CA ASP A 60 11.69 -14.23 -12.61
C ASP A 60 11.77 -13.64 -14.03
N GLY A 61 11.17 -14.28 -15.04
CA GLY A 61 11.26 -13.84 -16.42
C GLY A 61 12.67 -13.98 -17.03
N ILE A 62 13.54 -14.79 -16.43
CA ILE A 62 14.90 -15.04 -16.90
C ILE A 62 14.84 -15.67 -18.29
N LYS A 63 15.63 -15.16 -19.25
CA LYS A 63 15.72 -15.77 -20.57
C LYS A 63 16.52 -17.07 -20.50
N LEU A 64 15.86 -18.18 -20.84
CA LEU A 64 16.44 -19.52 -20.83
C LEU A 64 16.58 -20.07 -22.25
N ILE A 65 17.68 -20.77 -22.49
CA ILE A 65 17.95 -21.54 -23.70
C ILE A 65 17.56 -22.99 -23.40
N TYR A 66 16.37 -23.39 -23.84
CA TYR A 66 15.84 -24.72 -23.56
C TYR A 66 16.65 -25.84 -24.22
N GLN A 67 16.75 -26.97 -23.55
CA GLN A 67 17.38 -28.21 -23.99
C GLN A 67 16.42 -29.37 -23.72
N PHE A 68 16.23 -30.24 -24.71
CA PHE A 68 15.27 -31.33 -24.68
C PHE A 68 15.99 -32.68 -24.71
N GLN A 69 15.56 -33.61 -23.87
CA GLN A 69 15.91 -35.03 -23.98
C GLN A 69 14.62 -35.84 -24.05
N ILE A 70 14.49 -36.66 -25.10
CA ILE A 70 13.23 -37.34 -25.43
C ILE A 70 13.37 -38.85 -25.24
N PHE A 71 12.48 -39.44 -24.46
CA PHE A 71 12.28 -40.88 -24.35
C PHE A 71 10.93 -41.26 -24.97
N PHE A 72 10.70 -42.56 -25.20
CA PHE A 72 9.45 -43.03 -25.81
C PHE A 72 9.07 -44.43 -25.34
N THR A 73 7.76 -44.69 -25.35
CA THR A 73 7.14 -45.99 -25.06
C THR A 73 6.17 -46.33 -26.19
N ILE A 74 6.24 -47.54 -26.73
CA ILE A 74 5.26 -48.01 -27.73
C ILE A 74 4.00 -48.44 -26.99
N LEU A 75 2.87 -47.82 -27.31
CA LEU A 75 1.59 -48.01 -26.61
C LEU A 75 0.97 -49.39 -26.87
N GLU A 76 1.28 -50.01 -28.00
CA GLU A 76 0.78 -51.32 -28.39
C GLU A 76 1.96 -52.19 -28.89
N PRO A 77 2.77 -52.76 -27.98
CA PRO A 77 4.02 -53.44 -28.35
C PRO A 77 3.82 -54.68 -29.25
N ASN A 78 2.61 -55.21 -29.33
CA ASN A 78 2.28 -56.37 -30.18
C ASN A 78 2.07 -56.02 -31.66
N THR A 79 1.97 -54.74 -32.03
CA THR A 79 1.75 -54.31 -33.43
C THR A 79 3.02 -53.82 -34.13
N PHE A 80 4.10 -53.56 -33.39
CA PHE A 80 5.37 -53.06 -33.92
C PHE A 80 6.40 -54.17 -34.06
N ASN A 81 6.95 -54.35 -35.27
CA ASN A 81 8.12 -55.20 -35.47
C ASN A 81 9.44 -54.43 -35.25
N GLN A 82 10.56 -55.16 -35.15
CA GLN A 82 11.89 -54.60 -34.87
C GLN A 82 12.31 -53.46 -35.83
N ARG A 83 11.85 -53.49 -37.09
CA ARG A 83 12.14 -52.44 -38.07
C ARG A 83 11.33 -51.17 -37.78
N GLU A 84 10.06 -51.30 -37.38
CA GLU A 84 9.26 -50.15 -36.94
C GLU A 84 9.78 -49.57 -35.61
N THR A 85 10.22 -50.40 -34.65
CA THR A 85 10.88 -49.91 -33.42
C THR A 85 12.10 -49.03 -33.72
N LEU A 86 12.92 -49.44 -34.70
CA LEU A 86 14.07 -48.65 -35.16
C LEU A 86 13.67 -47.37 -35.92
N LEU A 87 12.52 -47.37 -36.62
CA LEU A 87 11.97 -46.16 -37.25
C LEU A 87 11.45 -45.17 -36.20
N VAL A 88 10.75 -45.64 -35.15
CA VAL A 88 10.33 -44.80 -34.01
C VAL A 88 11.54 -44.20 -33.31
N TRP A 89 12.55 -45.01 -32.98
CA TRP A 89 13.80 -44.50 -32.38
C TRP A 89 14.45 -43.41 -33.23
N LYS A 90 14.52 -43.61 -34.55
CA LYS A 90 15.07 -42.62 -35.48
C LYS A 90 14.21 -41.34 -35.56
N ALA A 91 12.89 -41.46 -35.53
CA ALA A 91 11.98 -40.31 -35.52
C ALA A 91 12.12 -39.49 -34.23
N VAL A 92 12.24 -40.16 -33.07
CA VAL A 92 12.49 -39.52 -31.77
C VAL A 92 13.78 -38.71 -31.79
N ARG A 93 14.89 -39.28 -32.27
CA ARG A 93 16.17 -38.54 -32.38
C ARG A 93 16.10 -37.38 -33.38
N ALA A 94 15.36 -37.53 -34.48
CA ALA A 94 15.16 -36.44 -35.45
C ALA A 94 14.31 -35.28 -34.88
N LEU A 95 13.34 -35.55 -34.00
CA LEU A 95 12.59 -34.53 -33.26
C LEU A 95 13.49 -33.85 -32.20
N GLU A 96 14.33 -34.61 -31.51
CA GLU A 96 15.29 -34.09 -30.54
C GLU A 96 16.34 -33.18 -31.21
N GLU A 97 16.86 -33.56 -32.38
CA GLU A 97 17.74 -32.72 -33.22
C GLU A 97 17.02 -31.46 -33.74
N LEU A 98 15.72 -31.53 -34.04
CA LEU A 98 14.93 -30.38 -34.49
C LEU A 98 14.78 -29.33 -33.39
N LEU A 99 14.35 -29.77 -32.19
CA LEU A 99 14.12 -28.89 -31.04
C LEU A 99 15.42 -28.31 -30.47
N ASN A 100 16.48 -29.14 -30.34
CA ASN A 100 17.79 -28.69 -29.84
C ASN A 100 18.66 -27.99 -30.88
N GLY A 101 18.32 -28.10 -32.16
CA GLY A 101 19.07 -27.51 -33.27
C GLY A 101 18.34 -26.33 -33.89
N LYS A 102 17.49 -26.62 -34.87
CA LYS A 102 16.94 -25.61 -35.80
C LYS A 102 15.88 -24.71 -35.15
N GLU A 103 15.09 -25.21 -34.21
CA GLU A 103 14.03 -24.43 -33.56
C GLU A 103 14.47 -23.83 -32.22
N ARG A 104 15.60 -24.26 -31.64
CA ARG A 104 16.07 -23.86 -30.30
C ARG A 104 16.08 -22.34 -30.07
N SER A 105 16.57 -21.57 -31.04
CA SER A 105 16.63 -20.10 -30.93
C SER A 105 15.25 -19.45 -30.94
N LYS A 106 14.27 -20.02 -31.66
CA LYS A 106 12.87 -19.58 -31.69
C LYS A 106 12.15 -19.96 -30.40
N ILE A 107 12.35 -21.19 -29.92
CA ILE A 107 11.80 -21.67 -28.64
C ILE A 107 12.31 -20.78 -27.49
N SER A 108 13.58 -20.39 -27.51
CA SER A 108 14.22 -19.52 -26.52
C SER A 108 13.98 -18.00 -26.73
N GLN A 109 13.07 -17.65 -27.64
CA GLN A 109 12.62 -16.27 -27.91
C GLN A 109 11.12 -16.13 -27.64
N GLU A 110 10.32 -17.06 -28.16
CA GLU A 110 8.86 -17.09 -27.99
C GLU A 110 8.44 -17.82 -26.69
N ASN A 111 9.37 -18.49 -26.00
CA ASN A 111 9.12 -19.44 -24.92
C ASN A 111 8.07 -20.52 -25.30
N LEU A 112 8.07 -20.94 -26.57
CA LEU A 112 7.08 -21.82 -27.20
C LEU A 112 7.76 -22.85 -28.12
N ALA A 113 7.49 -24.14 -27.90
CA ALA A 113 7.84 -25.25 -28.79
C ALA A 113 6.59 -25.81 -29.49
N LEU A 114 6.70 -26.14 -30.78
CA LEU A 114 5.60 -26.66 -31.61
C LEU A 114 5.94 -28.06 -32.13
N ILE A 115 5.33 -29.09 -31.53
CA ILE A 115 5.57 -30.50 -31.86
C ILE A 115 4.48 -30.96 -32.83
N ARG A 116 4.81 -31.08 -34.12
CA ARG A 116 3.82 -31.36 -35.17
C ARG A 116 3.56 -32.86 -35.34
N LYS A 117 2.38 -33.21 -35.87
CA LYS A 117 2.00 -34.55 -36.35
C LYS A 117 2.98 -35.11 -37.38
N SER A 118 3.66 -34.24 -38.13
CA SER A 118 4.71 -34.58 -39.08
C SER A 118 6.09 -34.88 -38.45
N ASN A 119 6.27 -34.66 -37.14
CA ASN A 119 7.51 -34.96 -36.41
C ASN A 119 7.41 -36.21 -35.51
N VAL A 120 6.26 -36.89 -35.48
CA VAL A 120 5.93 -37.96 -34.52
C VAL A 120 5.21 -39.12 -35.21
N MET A 121 5.26 -40.32 -34.61
CA MET A 121 4.69 -41.55 -35.14
C MET A 121 3.54 -42.05 -34.27
N ALA A 122 2.44 -42.47 -34.91
CA ALA A 122 1.27 -42.96 -34.20
C ALA A 122 1.54 -44.31 -33.51
N GLY A 123 0.87 -44.58 -32.40
CA GLY A 123 1.11 -45.75 -31.53
C GLY A 123 2.22 -45.56 -30.50
N VAL A 124 2.69 -44.32 -30.29
CA VAL A 124 3.85 -43.99 -29.45
C VAL A 124 3.47 -42.92 -28.43
N SER A 125 3.93 -43.13 -27.18
CA SER A 125 4.00 -42.11 -26.13
C SER A 125 5.42 -41.54 -26.07
N TYR A 126 5.53 -40.22 -25.93
CA TYR A 126 6.77 -39.46 -25.91
C TYR A 126 6.89 -38.76 -24.56
N VAL A 127 7.99 -39.01 -23.85
CA VAL A 127 8.32 -38.39 -22.55
C VAL A 127 9.42 -37.36 -22.82
N PHE A 128 9.14 -36.09 -22.57
CA PHE A 128 10.04 -34.96 -22.82
C PHE A 128 10.59 -34.45 -21.50
N HIS A 129 11.90 -34.63 -21.31
CA HIS A 129 12.67 -33.99 -20.26
C HIS A 129 13.22 -32.67 -20.80
N VAL A 130 13.11 -31.59 -20.03
CA VAL A 130 13.51 -30.25 -20.45
C VAL A 130 14.34 -29.57 -19.36
N GLU A 131 15.49 -29.03 -19.74
CA GLU A 131 16.33 -28.16 -18.92
C GLU A 131 16.38 -26.77 -19.58
N GLY A 132 16.39 -25.70 -18.80
CA GLY A 132 16.72 -24.36 -19.28
C GLY A 132 18.19 -24.03 -18.99
N ILE A 133 18.84 -23.27 -19.87
CA ILE A 133 20.23 -22.84 -19.68
C ILE A 133 20.29 -21.30 -19.74
N THR A 134 20.84 -20.64 -18.73
CA THR A 134 20.97 -19.17 -18.71
C THR A 134 22.05 -18.68 -19.68
N GLU A 135 22.07 -17.37 -19.99
CA GLU A 135 23.17 -16.74 -20.74
C GLU A 135 24.52 -16.84 -20.00
N GLY A 136 24.52 -17.15 -18.69
CA GLY A 136 25.71 -17.47 -17.90
C GLY A 136 26.18 -18.93 -17.96
N GLY A 137 25.37 -19.83 -18.57
CA GLY A 137 25.66 -21.27 -18.67
C GLY A 137 25.16 -22.11 -17.47
N GLU A 138 24.32 -21.56 -16.61
CA GLU A 138 23.72 -22.28 -15.47
C GLU A 138 22.49 -23.06 -15.94
N THR A 139 22.38 -24.32 -15.53
CA THR A 139 21.26 -25.22 -15.83
C THR A 139 20.17 -25.15 -14.76
N THR A 140 18.91 -25.10 -15.18
CA THR A 140 17.77 -25.21 -14.27
C THR A 140 17.59 -26.65 -13.76
N PRO A 141 16.77 -26.86 -12.71
CA PRO A 141 16.15 -28.15 -12.48
C PRO A 141 15.41 -28.66 -13.73
N GLU A 142 15.35 -29.98 -13.90
CA GLU A 142 14.63 -30.64 -14.99
C GLU A 142 13.10 -30.47 -14.83
N GLN A 143 12.39 -30.38 -15.94
CA GLN A 143 10.93 -30.41 -16.03
C GLN A 143 10.50 -31.48 -17.04
N VAL A 144 9.45 -32.25 -16.73
CA VAL A 144 9.03 -33.40 -17.55
C VAL A 144 7.58 -33.27 -18.00
N PHE A 145 7.28 -33.60 -19.26
CA PHE A 145 5.91 -33.66 -19.80
C PHE A 145 5.73 -34.74 -20.87
N ASP A 146 4.50 -35.24 -21.03
CA ASP A 146 4.19 -36.39 -21.87
C ASP A 146 3.23 -36.04 -23.03
N ILE A 147 3.48 -36.61 -24.21
CA ILE A 147 2.57 -36.57 -25.36
C ILE A 147 2.37 -37.97 -25.95
N GLU A 148 1.13 -38.45 -26.00
CA GLU A 148 0.73 -39.62 -26.78
C GLU A 148 0.30 -39.25 -28.20
N TYR A 149 0.60 -40.09 -29.19
CA TYR A 149 0.02 -40.02 -30.53
C TYR A 149 -0.76 -41.30 -30.83
N ARG A 150 -2.10 -41.22 -30.80
CA ARG A 150 -3.02 -42.36 -30.97
C ARG A 150 -4.16 -41.98 -31.92
N ASP A 151 -4.59 -42.88 -32.79
CA ASP A 151 -5.75 -42.71 -33.69
C ASP A 151 -5.75 -41.43 -34.56
N GLY A 152 -4.56 -40.94 -34.95
CA GLY A 152 -4.39 -39.69 -35.70
C GLY A 152 -4.48 -38.41 -34.86
N VAL A 153 -4.58 -38.54 -33.54
CA VAL A 153 -4.70 -37.46 -32.55
C VAL A 153 -3.52 -37.47 -31.59
N LEU A 154 -2.81 -36.33 -31.50
CA LEU A 154 -1.86 -36.08 -30.41
C LEU A 154 -2.66 -35.74 -29.13
N GLN A 155 -2.18 -36.13 -27.95
CA GLN A 155 -2.79 -35.77 -26.65
C GLN A 155 -1.69 -35.58 -25.60
N ASN A 156 -1.79 -34.57 -24.73
CA ASN A 156 -0.97 -34.51 -23.52
C ASN A 156 -1.61 -35.39 -22.44
N VAL A 157 -0.85 -36.32 -21.86
CA VAL A 157 -1.36 -37.33 -20.93
C VAL A 157 -1.83 -36.71 -19.60
N ASN A 158 -1.19 -35.61 -19.19
CA ASN A 158 -1.35 -34.98 -17.89
C ASN A 158 -2.45 -33.89 -17.86
N VAL A 159 -3.30 -33.81 -18.89
CA VAL A 159 -4.36 -32.80 -19.03
C VAL A 159 -5.76 -33.45 -19.00
N PRO A 160 -6.46 -33.46 -17.84
CA PRO A 160 -7.83 -33.93 -17.74
C PRO A 160 -8.76 -33.20 -18.71
N GLU A 161 -9.58 -33.97 -19.46
CA GLU A 161 -10.68 -33.49 -20.31
C GLU A 161 -10.38 -32.37 -21.34
N GLY A 162 -9.10 -32.04 -21.60
CA GLY A 162 -8.75 -30.87 -22.41
C GLY A 162 -8.90 -29.53 -21.66
N ILE A 163 -8.67 -29.55 -20.35
CA ILE A 163 -8.75 -28.39 -19.47
C ILE A 163 -7.35 -28.09 -18.95
N ASN A 164 -6.74 -27.03 -19.47
CA ASN A 164 -5.46 -26.54 -18.97
C ASN A 164 -5.68 -25.72 -17.70
N PHE A 165 -4.81 -25.90 -16.70
CA PHE A 165 -4.84 -25.21 -15.41
C PHE A 165 -3.46 -24.56 -15.18
N LEU A 166 -3.43 -23.36 -14.60
CA LEU A 166 -2.21 -22.62 -14.31
C LEU A 166 -2.38 -21.71 -13.08
N PHE A 167 -1.52 -21.87 -12.07
CA PHE A 167 -1.36 -20.88 -11.01
C PHE A 167 -0.47 -19.71 -11.43
N VAL A 168 -0.95 -18.49 -11.19
CA VAL A 168 -0.21 -17.24 -11.28
C VAL A 168 -0.10 -16.65 -9.87
N GLY A 169 1.11 -16.69 -9.31
CA GLY A 169 1.43 -16.27 -7.93
C GLY A 169 2.86 -16.65 -7.56
N THR A 170 3.34 -16.18 -6.41
CA THR A 170 4.67 -16.51 -5.87
C THR A 170 4.63 -17.79 -5.03
N GLU A 171 5.74 -18.53 -5.01
CA GLU A 171 6.01 -19.64 -4.07
C GLU A 171 6.54 -19.14 -2.71
N GLU A 172 6.99 -17.88 -2.62
CA GLU A 172 7.53 -17.28 -1.40
C GLU A 172 6.86 -15.94 -1.05
N ILE A 173 6.41 -15.77 0.19
CA ILE A 173 5.88 -14.50 0.71
C ILE A 173 6.22 -14.27 2.19
N VAL A 174 6.05 -13.05 2.70
CA VAL A 174 6.22 -12.68 4.11
C VAL A 174 4.88 -12.59 4.84
N ALA A 175 4.83 -12.88 6.14
CA ALA A 175 3.58 -12.95 6.90
C ALA A 175 2.77 -11.64 6.91
N ASN A 176 3.45 -10.48 6.98
CA ASN A 176 2.81 -9.17 7.03
C ASN A 176 2.28 -8.64 5.67
N MET A 177 2.30 -9.45 4.61
CA MET A 177 1.74 -9.13 3.30
C MET A 177 0.46 -9.94 3.02
N GLU A 178 -0.39 -9.35 2.18
CA GLU A 178 -1.55 -10.03 1.63
C GLU A 178 -1.07 -10.95 0.50
N TYR A 179 -1.43 -12.23 0.54
CA TYR A 179 -1.08 -13.18 -0.51
C TYR A 179 -2.21 -13.26 -1.54
N ARG A 180 -1.86 -13.13 -2.83
CA ARG A 180 -2.78 -13.29 -3.97
C ARG A 180 -2.30 -14.44 -4.85
N LEU A 181 -3.19 -15.38 -5.15
CA LEU A 181 -2.95 -16.53 -6.01
C LEU A 181 -4.10 -16.69 -7.00
N ILE A 182 -3.78 -16.72 -8.29
CA ILE A 182 -4.80 -16.72 -9.35
C ILE A 182 -4.73 -18.02 -10.15
N ALA A 183 -5.84 -18.75 -10.16
CA ALA A 183 -6.05 -19.97 -10.94
C ALA A 183 -6.62 -19.64 -12.33
N LYS A 184 -5.77 -19.68 -13.35
CA LYS A 184 -6.17 -19.50 -14.75
C LYS A 184 -6.50 -20.84 -15.39
N VAL A 185 -7.67 -20.94 -16.01
CA VAL A 185 -8.18 -22.17 -16.64
C VAL A 185 -8.56 -21.89 -18.09
N SER A 186 -8.09 -22.70 -19.03
CA SER A 186 -8.47 -22.59 -20.45
C SER A 186 -8.98 -23.92 -20.99
N PHE A 187 -10.22 -23.89 -21.50
CA PHE A 187 -10.93 -25.06 -21.99
C PHE A 187 -10.80 -25.22 -23.50
N CYS A 188 -10.70 -26.46 -23.97
CA CYS A 188 -10.57 -26.79 -25.38
C CYS A 188 -11.81 -26.45 -26.22
N LEU A 189 -13.00 -26.52 -25.62
CA LEU A 189 -14.24 -25.92 -26.13
C LEU A 189 -14.68 -24.84 -25.14
N PRO A 190 -15.18 -23.66 -25.58
CA PRO A 190 -15.57 -22.58 -24.68
C PRO A 190 -16.62 -23.03 -23.65
N LYS A 191 -16.16 -23.23 -22.41
CA LYS A 191 -16.99 -23.62 -21.26
C LYS A 191 -17.03 -22.48 -20.27
N TYR A 192 -18.24 -22.12 -19.87
CA TYR A 192 -18.54 -20.91 -19.09
C TYR A 192 -19.31 -21.24 -17.79
N ASP A 193 -19.60 -22.51 -17.54
CA ASP A 193 -20.49 -22.99 -16.48
C ASP A 193 -19.71 -23.67 -15.34
N TYR A 194 -18.75 -22.94 -14.77
CA TYR A 194 -17.86 -23.44 -13.72
C TYR A 194 -17.53 -22.39 -12.65
N TYR A 195 -17.14 -22.87 -11.47
CA TYR A 195 -16.66 -22.11 -10.32
C TYR A 195 -15.37 -22.75 -9.75
N PHE A 196 -14.73 -22.09 -8.79
CA PHE A 196 -13.57 -22.62 -8.07
C PHE A 196 -13.95 -23.03 -6.64
N GLU A 197 -13.30 -24.06 -6.10
CA GLU A 197 -13.25 -24.37 -4.66
C GLU A 197 -11.79 -24.34 -4.22
N TRP A 198 -11.49 -23.64 -3.14
CA TRP A 198 -10.14 -23.46 -2.60
C TRP A 198 -9.99 -24.19 -1.26
N ILE A 199 -8.83 -24.79 -1.04
CA ILE A 199 -8.49 -25.51 0.19
C ILE A 199 -7.10 -25.07 0.65
N ILE A 200 -6.96 -24.75 1.94
CA ILE A 200 -5.73 -24.18 2.51
C ILE A 200 -5.29 -25.02 3.71
N GLU A 201 -4.11 -25.64 3.62
CA GLU A 201 -3.55 -26.44 4.71
C GLU A 201 -3.20 -25.59 5.96
N ASP A 202 -3.30 -26.19 7.15
CA ASP A 202 -3.03 -25.58 8.47
C ASP A 202 -3.81 -24.27 8.79
N LEU A 203 -4.87 -23.97 8.02
CA LEU A 203 -5.72 -22.79 8.21
C LEU A 203 -6.46 -22.81 9.55
N GLN A 204 -6.41 -21.69 10.29
CA GLN A 204 -7.06 -21.58 11.59
C GLN A 204 -8.58 -21.44 11.46
N GLU A 205 -9.35 -21.97 12.43
CA GLU A 205 -10.83 -21.91 12.46
C GLU A 205 -11.40 -20.49 12.25
N GLU A 206 -10.70 -19.44 12.72
CA GLU A 206 -11.13 -18.04 12.57
C GLU A 206 -10.97 -17.47 11.14
N TYR A 207 -10.35 -18.22 10.22
CA TYR A 207 -10.12 -17.86 8.82
C TYR A 207 -10.75 -18.83 7.81
N LYS A 208 -11.41 -19.91 8.24
CA LYS A 208 -12.05 -20.88 7.32
C LYS A 208 -13.10 -20.30 6.38
N GLU A 209 -13.61 -19.09 6.64
CA GLU A 209 -14.45 -18.38 5.67
C GLU A 209 -13.72 -18.14 4.33
N LEU A 210 -12.38 -18.10 4.28
CA LEU A 210 -11.59 -18.00 3.03
C LEU A 210 -11.82 -19.17 2.05
N GLU A 211 -12.09 -20.39 2.54
CA GLU A 211 -12.31 -21.57 1.69
C GLU A 211 -13.67 -21.51 0.94
N ASN A 212 -14.60 -20.65 1.40
CA ASN A 212 -15.87 -20.35 0.73
C ASN A 212 -15.73 -19.33 -0.43
N THR A 213 -14.50 -19.04 -0.87
CA THR A 213 -14.23 -18.21 -2.05
C THR A 213 -14.50 -19.00 -3.32
N ILE A 214 -15.26 -18.45 -4.28
CA ILE A 214 -15.55 -19.11 -5.58
C ILE A 214 -14.86 -18.48 -6.80
N SER A 215 -14.04 -17.45 -6.54
CA SER A 215 -13.28 -16.66 -7.52
C SER A 215 -12.08 -17.41 -8.07
N SER A 216 -11.66 -17.02 -9.27
CA SER A 216 -10.37 -17.39 -9.86
C SER A 216 -9.17 -16.82 -9.09
N CYS A 217 -9.38 -15.86 -8.19
CA CYS A 217 -8.37 -15.29 -7.30
C CYS A 217 -8.65 -15.68 -5.85
N LEU A 218 -7.64 -16.21 -5.16
CA LEU A 218 -7.63 -16.35 -3.71
C LEU A 218 -6.80 -15.22 -3.09
N GLN A 219 -7.48 -14.36 -2.33
CA GLN A 219 -6.86 -13.31 -1.51
C GLN A 219 -6.80 -13.77 -0.05
N ILE A 220 -5.60 -14.12 0.43
CA ILE A 220 -5.37 -14.43 1.85
C ILE A 220 -4.90 -13.16 2.56
N PRO A 221 -5.63 -12.66 3.58
CA PRO A 221 -5.23 -11.48 4.34
C PRO A 221 -3.87 -11.62 5.05
N LYS A 222 -3.28 -10.46 5.34
CA LYS A 222 -2.06 -10.34 6.15
C LYS A 222 -2.16 -11.16 7.44
N ASN A 223 -1.07 -11.82 7.81
CA ASN A 223 -0.85 -12.54 9.07
C ASN A 223 -1.69 -13.81 9.28
N VAL A 224 -2.46 -14.25 8.28
CA VAL A 224 -3.11 -15.57 8.27
C VAL A 224 -2.06 -16.67 8.06
N LEU A 225 -1.13 -16.45 7.11
CA LEU A 225 0.03 -17.31 6.88
C LEU A 225 1.14 -16.95 7.88
N LYS A 226 1.70 -17.96 8.56
CA LYS A 226 2.66 -17.77 9.66
C LYS A 226 4.10 -17.85 9.17
N ALA A 227 4.95 -16.91 9.58
CA ALA A 227 6.37 -16.89 9.20
C ALA A 227 7.08 -18.19 9.60
N GLY A 228 7.99 -18.66 8.73
CA GLY A 228 8.74 -19.90 8.92
C GLY A 228 7.95 -21.20 8.62
N LYS A 229 6.73 -21.11 8.07
CA LYS A 229 5.92 -22.26 7.66
C LYS A 229 5.93 -22.48 6.15
N ARG A 230 5.62 -23.72 5.76
CA ARG A 230 5.14 -24.08 4.42
C ARG A 230 3.66 -24.43 4.55
N ASN A 231 2.85 -24.07 3.56
CA ASN A 231 1.43 -24.41 3.52
C ASN A 231 1.08 -24.78 2.07
N ILE A 232 0.31 -25.84 1.86
CA ILE A 232 -0.21 -26.21 0.54
C ILE A 232 -1.56 -25.55 0.30
N ILE A 233 -1.78 -25.02 -0.90
CA ILE A 233 -3.08 -24.56 -1.38
C ILE A 233 -3.49 -25.40 -2.59
N GLU A 234 -4.64 -26.07 -2.49
CA GLU A 234 -5.27 -26.80 -3.60
C GLU A 234 -6.43 -25.96 -4.16
N ALA A 235 -6.56 -25.92 -5.49
CA ALA A 235 -7.68 -25.29 -6.18
C ALA A 235 -8.38 -26.32 -7.10
N ARG A 236 -9.71 -26.34 -7.05
CA ARG A 236 -10.56 -27.29 -7.79
C ARG A 236 -11.52 -26.54 -8.70
N VAL A 237 -11.58 -26.94 -9.96
CA VAL A 237 -12.52 -26.41 -10.95
C VAL A 237 -13.77 -27.28 -10.95
N MET A 238 -14.92 -26.70 -10.65
CA MET A 238 -16.17 -27.43 -10.40
C MET A 238 -17.26 -26.96 -11.38
N GLU A 239 -18.02 -27.89 -11.97
CA GLU A 239 -19.14 -27.55 -12.85
C GLU A 239 -20.37 -27.09 -12.06
N ASN A 240 -20.89 -25.89 -12.35
CA ASN A 240 -21.96 -25.24 -11.56
C ASN A 240 -23.17 -26.14 -11.31
N LYS A 241 -23.65 -26.82 -12.35
CA LYS A 241 -24.93 -27.56 -12.33
C LYS A 241 -24.84 -28.96 -11.73
N THR A 242 -23.71 -29.64 -11.91
CA THR A 242 -23.52 -31.05 -11.50
C THR A 242 -22.64 -31.19 -10.27
N LYS A 243 -21.90 -30.14 -9.89
CA LYS A 243 -20.78 -30.16 -8.95
C LYS A 243 -19.73 -31.23 -9.27
N ARG A 244 -19.59 -31.57 -10.55
CA ARG A 244 -18.55 -32.48 -11.03
C ARG A 244 -17.21 -31.75 -11.07
N LEU A 245 -16.18 -32.35 -10.46
CA LEU A 245 -14.80 -31.92 -10.61
C LEU A 245 -14.38 -32.02 -12.08
N LEU A 246 -13.79 -30.94 -12.60
CA LEU A 246 -13.34 -30.81 -13.98
C LEU A 246 -11.81 -30.87 -14.09
N ALA A 247 -11.12 -30.12 -13.22
CA ALA A 247 -9.67 -30.09 -13.10
C ALA A 247 -9.30 -29.70 -11.67
N LYS A 248 -8.05 -29.96 -11.27
CA LYS A 248 -7.49 -29.45 -10.01
C LYS A 248 -5.97 -29.38 -10.08
N ASP A 249 -5.39 -28.55 -9.23
CA ASP A 249 -3.94 -28.38 -9.07
C ASP A 249 -3.62 -27.91 -7.63
N ALA A 250 -2.35 -28.00 -7.20
CA ALA A 250 -1.92 -27.50 -5.90
C ALA A 250 -0.52 -26.85 -5.93
N ILE A 251 -0.28 -25.88 -5.06
CA ILE A 251 1.00 -25.16 -4.90
C ILE A 251 1.43 -25.15 -3.43
N GLU A 252 2.71 -25.41 -3.17
CA GLU A 252 3.32 -25.18 -1.84
C GLU A 252 3.84 -23.74 -1.75
N ILE A 253 3.55 -23.05 -0.64
CA ILE A 253 3.99 -21.67 -0.39
C ILE A 253 4.80 -21.62 0.89
N LYS A 254 6.03 -21.11 0.79
CA LYS A 254 6.98 -20.90 1.88
C LYS A 254 6.86 -19.48 2.42
N VAL A 255 6.53 -19.34 3.71
CA VAL A 255 6.43 -18.04 4.38
C VAL A 255 7.79 -17.67 4.96
N LEU A 256 8.44 -16.66 4.39
CA LEU A 256 9.74 -16.15 4.80
C LEU A 256 9.68 -15.48 6.17
N THR A 257 10.77 -15.61 6.94
CA THR A 257 11.06 -14.82 8.12
C THR A 257 11.90 -13.60 7.74
N LYS A 258 11.49 -12.41 8.20
CA LYS A 258 12.20 -11.13 8.06
C LYS A 258 12.56 -10.53 9.41
N GLY A 259 12.11 -11.13 10.51
CA GLY A 259 12.41 -10.71 11.87
C GLY A 259 11.72 -9.39 12.23
N TYR A 260 12.47 -8.51 12.90
CA TYR A 260 11.93 -7.27 13.45
C TYR A 260 13.00 -6.17 13.52
N GLN A 261 12.56 -4.91 13.49
CA GLN A 261 13.40 -3.72 13.63
C GLN A 261 12.94 -2.91 14.85
N VAL A 262 13.87 -2.38 15.65
CA VAL A 262 13.58 -1.64 16.89
C VAL A 262 14.31 -0.30 16.91
N MET A 263 13.58 0.77 17.25
CA MET A 263 14.14 2.06 17.64
C MET A 263 13.58 2.54 18.97
N ILE A 264 14.21 3.56 19.56
CA ILE A 264 13.84 4.18 20.84
C ILE A 264 13.74 5.70 20.68
N ILE A 265 12.70 6.30 21.28
CA ILE A 265 12.49 7.75 21.33
C ILE A 265 12.42 8.19 22.81
N PRO A 266 13.18 9.23 23.23
CA PRO A 266 14.30 9.82 22.51
C PRO A 266 15.46 8.83 22.34
N SER A 267 16.28 9.00 21.30
CA SER A 267 17.57 8.31 21.16
C SER A 267 18.65 9.00 22.00
N THR A 268 18.61 10.33 22.09
CA THR A 268 19.38 11.10 23.08
C THR A 268 18.56 12.28 23.62
N ALA A 269 18.77 12.66 24.87
CA ALA A 269 18.15 13.87 25.43
C ALA A 269 19.04 14.54 26.50
N ARG A 270 18.87 15.85 26.66
CA ARG A 270 19.46 16.65 27.74
C ARG A 270 18.34 17.41 28.43
N VAL A 271 18.16 17.21 29.73
CA VAL A 271 17.00 17.71 30.50
C VAL A 271 17.36 18.31 31.88
N GLY A 272 16.38 18.90 32.55
CA GLY A 272 16.50 19.42 33.91
C GLY A 272 16.52 18.33 34.98
N GLU A 273 17.20 18.61 36.09
CA GLU A 273 17.09 17.82 37.33
C GLU A 273 15.63 17.84 37.85
N GLY A 274 15.09 16.67 38.17
CA GLY A 274 13.68 16.48 38.54
C GLY A 274 12.72 16.29 37.35
N SER A 275 13.21 16.26 36.11
CA SER A 275 12.38 15.94 34.94
C SER A 275 11.97 14.47 34.92
N ASN A 276 10.71 14.18 34.60
CA ASN A 276 10.28 12.88 34.10
C ASN A 276 10.45 12.83 32.57
N ILE A 277 11.00 11.73 32.04
CA ILE A 277 11.02 11.44 30.60
C ILE A 277 10.29 10.13 30.36
N THR A 278 9.30 10.16 29.46
CA THR A 278 8.66 8.95 28.91
C THR A 278 9.44 8.50 27.68
N LEU A 279 10.26 7.47 27.83
CA LEU A 279 10.88 6.78 26.69
C LEU A 279 9.84 5.86 26.02
N ARG A 280 9.94 5.66 24.70
CA ARG A 280 9.09 4.72 23.94
C ARG A 280 9.91 3.89 22.96
N LEU A 281 9.53 2.63 22.81
CA LEU A 281 10.04 1.73 21.78
C LEU A 281 9.14 1.77 20.55
N PHE A 282 9.76 1.71 19.38
CA PHE A 282 9.10 1.50 18.11
C PHE A 282 9.55 0.16 17.53
N ILE A 283 8.74 -0.88 17.72
CA ILE A 283 9.01 -2.24 17.26
C ILE A 283 8.20 -2.49 15.99
N LYS A 284 8.88 -2.63 14.85
CA LYS A 284 8.28 -3.08 13.59
C LYS A 284 8.60 -4.57 13.43
N ASN A 285 7.65 -5.41 13.81
CA ASN A 285 7.71 -6.85 13.63
C ASN A 285 7.17 -7.20 12.23
N TYR A 286 7.95 -7.91 11.41
CA TYR A 286 7.56 -8.32 10.05
C TYR A 286 6.98 -9.76 10.03
N ASP A 287 7.27 -10.54 11.07
CA ASP A 287 6.85 -11.94 11.22
C ASP A 287 5.59 -12.10 12.07
N GLU A 288 5.04 -10.99 12.60
CA GLU A 288 3.89 -10.89 13.52
C GLU A 288 3.85 -11.92 14.66
N VAL A 289 5.03 -12.23 15.19
CA VAL A 289 5.23 -12.97 16.45
C VAL A 289 4.45 -12.31 17.59
N LYS A 290 3.55 -13.07 18.22
CA LYS A 290 2.62 -12.59 19.27
C LYS A 290 3.26 -12.50 20.66
N GLU A 291 4.41 -13.13 20.86
CA GLU A 291 5.19 -13.09 22.10
C GLU A 291 6.42 -12.19 21.95
N ILE A 292 6.26 -10.96 22.44
CA ILE A 292 7.32 -9.96 22.56
C ILE A 292 7.43 -9.65 24.05
N SER A 293 8.59 -9.86 24.66
CA SER A 293 8.85 -9.45 26.05
C SER A 293 9.88 -8.32 26.09
N ILE A 294 9.59 -7.30 26.90
CA ILE A 294 10.40 -6.08 27.00
C ILE A 294 10.88 -5.90 28.44
N LEU A 295 12.19 -5.79 28.61
CA LEU A 295 12.85 -5.50 29.88
C LEU A 295 13.59 -4.16 29.78
N TRP A 296 13.17 -3.18 30.58
CA TRP A 296 13.79 -1.86 30.66
C TRP A 296 14.79 -1.77 31.83
N LYS A 297 15.91 -1.06 31.63
CA LYS A 297 16.91 -0.76 32.66
C LYS A 297 17.49 0.66 32.48
N CYS A 298 17.41 1.49 33.51
CA CYS A 298 18.13 2.77 33.59
C CYS A 298 19.34 2.61 34.52
N VAL A 299 20.53 2.98 34.04
CA VAL A 299 21.82 2.88 34.77
C VAL A 299 22.52 4.24 34.73
N GLY A 300 22.97 4.74 35.89
CA GLY A 300 23.84 5.92 35.93
C GLY A 300 25.24 5.59 35.45
N GLU A 301 25.76 6.29 34.44
CA GLU A 301 27.02 5.95 33.76
C GLU A 301 28.22 5.93 34.74
N ALA A 302 28.33 6.99 35.55
CA ALA A 302 29.44 7.17 36.51
C ALA A 302 29.35 6.25 37.74
N THR A 303 28.15 5.84 38.16
CA THR A 303 27.95 4.97 39.35
C THR A 303 27.85 3.49 38.99
N LYS A 304 27.50 3.18 37.73
CA LYS A 304 27.07 1.86 37.26
C LYS A 304 25.92 1.25 38.09
N GLN A 305 25.18 2.10 38.78
CA GLN A 305 24.07 1.69 39.65
C GLN A 305 22.76 1.76 38.86
N GLU A 306 21.99 0.67 38.89
CA GLU A 306 20.65 0.61 38.32
C GLU A 306 19.71 1.51 39.13
N LEU A 307 19.09 2.49 38.46
CA LEU A 307 18.16 3.46 39.06
C LEU A 307 16.73 2.92 39.11
N LYS A 308 16.33 2.25 38.03
CA LYS A 308 15.00 1.68 37.82
C LYS A 308 15.10 0.58 36.75
N SER A 309 14.38 -0.50 36.96
CA SER A 309 14.09 -1.51 35.93
C SER A 309 12.59 -1.79 35.88
N SER A 310 12.11 -2.31 34.74
CA SER A 310 10.80 -2.95 34.67
C SER A 310 10.93 -4.43 35.07
N MET A 311 9.81 -5.09 35.33
CA MET A 311 9.73 -6.54 35.07
C MET A 311 9.63 -6.75 33.55
N PRO A 312 9.92 -7.96 33.04
CA PRO A 312 9.55 -8.32 31.67
C PRO A 312 8.01 -8.26 31.52
N ASP A 313 7.50 -7.37 30.67
CA ASP A 313 6.09 -7.31 30.27
C ASP A 313 6.01 -7.30 28.73
N ASN A 314 4.90 -7.79 28.22
CA ASN A 314 4.59 -7.87 26.79
C ASN A 314 3.69 -6.71 26.33
N LYS A 315 3.37 -5.74 27.22
CA LYS A 315 2.39 -4.67 26.97
C LYS A 315 2.97 -3.25 26.96
N GLU A 316 3.87 -2.91 27.87
CA GLU A 316 4.36 -1.53 28.02
C GLU A 316 5.57 -1.24 27.11
N GLN A 317 5.27 -0.78 25.90
CA GLN A 317 6.26 -0.22 24.96
C GLN A 317 6.81 1.17 25.38
N TYR A 318 6.52 1.63 26.60
CA TYR A 318 7.00 2.88 27.18
C TYR A 318 7.66 2.65 28.53
N PHE A 319 8.51 3.58 28.96
CA PHE A 319 9.17 3.54 30.26
C PHE A 319 9.44 4.95 30.76
N GLU A 320 8.83 5.30 31.89
CA GLU A 320 8.99 6.62 32.50
C GLU A 320 10.11 6.62 33.55
N VAL A 321 10.98 7.63 33.51
CA VAL A 321 12.09 7.78 34.44
C VAL A 321 12.19 9.23 34.94
N ALA A 322 12.09 9.40 36.26
CA ALA A 322 12.31 10.68 36.94
C ALA A 322 13.79 10.83 37.32
N PHE A 323 14.45 11.84 36.76
CA PHE A 323 15.89 12.05 36.88
C PHE A 323 16.24 13.04 38.01
N ASN A 324 16.22 12.54 39.24
CA ASN A 324 16.35 13.34 40.47
C ASN A 324 17.80 13.67 40.89
N LYS A 325 18.79 13.53 39.99
CA LYS A 325 20.20 13.88 40.22
C LYS A 325 20.86 14.29 38.90
N VAL A 326 21.82 15.23 38.99
CA VAL A 326 22.73 15.59 37.88
C VAL A 326 23.64 14.40 37.49
N GLY A 327 23.79 14.17 36.19
CA GLY A 327 24.70 13.14 35.64
C GLY A 327 24.28 12.62 34.26
N SER A 328 25.07 11.69 33.73
CA SER A 328 24.78 10.91 32.52
C SER A 328 24.14 9.56 32.87
N TYR A 329 23.16 9.15 32.06
CA TYR A 329 22.40 7.92 32.26
C TYR A 329 22.21 7.17 30.94
N GLU A 330 22.45 5.86 30.96
CA GLU A 330 22.08 4.96 29.87
C GLU A 330 20.73 4.31 30.19
N VAL A 331 19.75 4.46 29.29
CA VAL A 331 18.50 3.71 29.35
C VAL A 331 18.51 2.63 28.27
N TRP A 332 18.54 1.37 28.70
CA TRP A 332 18.53 0.20 27.84
C TRP A 332 17.14 -0.44 27.82
N ALA A 333 16.70 -0.83 26.64
CA ALA A 333 15.63 -1.80 26.46
C ALA A 333 16.20 -3.09 25.88
N PHE A 334 15.81 -4.23 26.46
CA PHE A 334 16.08 -5.57 25.96
C PHE A 334 14.75 -6.15 25.47
N ILE A 335 14.72 -6.63 24.23
CA ILE A 335 13.52 -7.08 23.54
C ILE A 335 13.77 -8.52 23.11
N SER A 336 12.97 -9.48 23.61
CA SER A 336 13.04 -10.88 23.21
C SER A 336 11.79 -11.27 22.42
N ILE A 337 12.00 -11.86 21.23
CA ILE A 337 10.97 -12.31 20.30
C ILE A 337 11.46 -13.63 19.69
N ASN A 338 10.75 -14.74 19.91
CA ASN A 338 11.16 -16.11 19.49
C ASN A 338 12.66 -16.39 19.79
N ASP A 339 13.06 -16.24 21.05
CA ASP A 339 14.44 -16.40 21.56
C ASP A 339 15.51 -15.44 20.98
N VAL A 340 15.18 -14.62 19.96
CA VAL A 340 16.07 -13.58 19.42
C VAL A 340 16.00 -12.35 20.31
N VAL A 341 17.06 -12.13 21.10
CA VAL A 341 17.19 -10.97 22.00
C VAL A 341 17.93 -9.81 21.32
N SER A 342 17.19 -8.75 21.00
CA SER A 342 17.76 -7.45 20.62
C SER A 342 17.90 -6.52 21.82
N LYS A 343 18.73 -5.48 21.69
CA LYS A 343 18.76 -4.36 22.64
C LYS A 343 18.94 -3.02 21.94
N VAL A 344 18.30 -1.98 22.47
CA VAL A 344 18.48 -0.58 22.05
C VAL A 344 18.80 0.30 23.27
N LYS A 345 19.37 1.47 23.01
CA LYS A 345 19.92 2.39 24.01
C LYS A 345 19.42 3.81 23.76
N ALA A 346 19.10 4.53 24.83
CA ALA A 346 18.98 5.98 24.84
C ALA A 346 19.97 6.60 25.84
N ASP A 347 20.58 7.71 25.47
CA ASP A 347 21.54 8.45 26.31
C ASP A 347 20.95 9.76 26.84
N ILE A 348 20.88 9.88 28.18
CA ILE A 348 20.19 10.99 28.87
C ILE A 348 21.18 11.76 29.75
N GLU A 349 21.34 13.06 29.48
CA GLU A 349 22.16 13.99 30.28
C GLU A 349 21.26 14.89 31.15
N VAL A 350 21.55 15.00 32.44
CA VAL A 350 20.69 15.69 33.42
C VAL A 350 21.46 16.84 34.06
N ILE A 351 20.95 18.07 33.93
CA ILE A 351 21.65 19.30 34.34
C ILE A 351 20.76 20.20 35.21
N SER A 352 21.21 20.52 36.42
CA SER A 352 20.48 21.31 37.47
C SER A 352 20.28 22.81 37.19
N SER A 353 20.37 23.21 35.93
CA SER A 353 20.03 24.56 35.46
C SER A 353 19.17 24.57 34.19
N ILE A 354 18.79 23.41 33.66
CA ILE A 354 17.69 23.27 32.71
C ILE A 354 16.40 23.04 33.51
N PHE A 355 15.28 23.59 33.03
CA PHE A 355 13.95 23.47 33.62
C PHE A 355 12.87 23.05 32.60
N VAL A 356 13.27 22.95 31.33
CA VAL A 356 12.48 22.46 30.20
C VAL A 356 12.39 20.94 30.24
N SER A 357 11.23 20.40 29.88
CA SER A 357 11.00 18.97 29.66
C SER A 357 10.20 18.74 28.36
N TYR A 358 10.10 17.48 27.94
CA TYR A 358 9.54 17.07 26.65
C TYR A 358 8.47 15.99 26.84
N ASP A 359 7.32 16.14 26.19
CA ASP A 359 6.31 15.10 25.98
C ASP A 359 6.04 14.96 24.47
N PHE A 360 5.54 13.81 24.02
CA PHE A 360 5.10 13.60 22.65
C PHE A 360 3.94 12.61 22.63
N GLN A 361 2.75 13.07 22.26
CA GLN A 361 1.55 12.22 22.37
C GLN A 361 1.52 11.11 21.31
N HIS A 362 1.88 11.44 20.07
CA HIS A 362 1.84 10.52 18.92
C HIS A 362 3.23 9.99 18.58
N THR A 363 3.35 8.68 18.37
CA THR A 363 4.57 8.06 17.84
C THR A 363 4.58 8.18 16.32
N PRO A 364 5.62 8.76 15.69
CA PRO A 364 5.72 8.90 14.23
C PRO A 364 6.09 7.55 13.58
N ASN A 365 5.94 7.44 12.26
CA ASN A 365 6.47 6.30 11.51
C ASN A 365 7.98 6.48 11.28
N LEU A 366 8.81 5.77 12.05
CA LEU A 366 10.27 5.84 11.92
C LEU A 366 10.86 5.05 10.73
N TYR A 367 10.03 4.34 9.95
CA TYR A 367 10.44 3.67 8.71
C TYR A 367 9.69 4.31 7.52
N THR A 368 10.21 5.44 7.02
CA THR A 368 9.56 6.23 5.95
C THR A 368 10.10 5.83 4.58
N SER A 369 9.30 5.91 3.51
CA SER A 369 9.87 5.85 2.15
C SER A 369 10.67 7.12 1.85
N ALA A 370 11.75 7.00 1.08
CA ALA A 370 12.64 8.11 0.75
C ALA A 370 11.95 9.28 0.02
N ASN A 371 10.84 9.02 -0.70
CA ASN A 371 10.08 10.06 -1.41
C ASN A 371 8.93 10.66 -0.57
N GLU A 372 8.59 10.07 0.57
CA GLU A 372 7.49 10.52 1.43
C GLU A 372 7.85 11.73 2.29
N GLY A 373 6.83 12.53 2.66
CA GLY A 373 6.98 13.60 3.63
C GLY A 373 6.84 13.08 5.06
N PHE A 374 7.68 13.58 5.96
CA PHE A 374 7.72 13.17 7.37
C PHE A 374 7.25 14.29 8.29
N GLN A 375 6.40 13.96 9.26
CA GLN A 375 5.94 14.89 10.31
C GLN A 375 6.03 14.26 11.70
N PHE A 376 6.54 15.03 12.67
CA PHE A 376 6.56 14.65 14.08
C PHE A 376 6.45 15.86 15.00
N THR A 377 5.55 15.79 15.98
CA THR A 377 5.29 16.88 16.94
C THR A 377 5.74 16.48 18.34
N VAL A 378 6.59 17.30 18.94
CA VAL A 378 7.00 17.21 20.35
C VAL A 378 6.44 18.42 21.09
N THR A 379 5.78 18.19 22.22
CA THR A 379 5.31 19.22 23.15
C THR A 379 6.46 19.58 24.09
N VAL A 380 6.98 20.80 23.97
CA VAL A 380 7.99 21.33 24.88
C VAL A 380 7.30 22.04 26.02
N LEU A 381 7.65 21.64 27.25
CA LEU A 381 7.07 22.12 28.49
C LEU A 381 7.97 23.14 29.17
N ASN A 382 7.38 23.99 30.01
CA ASN A 382 8.07 24.98 30.86
C ASN A 382 8.88 26.05 30.11
N LEU A 383 8.48 26.46 28.89
CA LEU A 383 9.13 27.57 28.19
C LEU A 383 8.86 28.92 28.89
N VAL A 384 9.85 29.79 28.89
CA VAL A 384 9.79 31.16 29.44
C VAL A 384 10.10 32.20 28.34
N PRO A 385 9.85 33.50 28.55
CA PRO A 385 10.26 34.54 27.61
C PRO A 385 11.74 34.45 27.22
N LEU A 386 12.04 34.79 25.96
CA LEU A 386 13.35 34.63 25.31
C LEU A 386 13.82 33.19 25.06
N CYS A 387 13.05 32.15 25.41
CA CYS A 387 13.32 30.80 24.88
C CYS A 387 13.13 30.76 23.35
N GLU A 388 14.05 30.09 22.66
CA GLU A 388 14.02 29.81 21.24
C GLU A 388 14.19 28.29 21.03
N ALA A 389 13.33 27.69 20.22
CA ALA A 389 13.30 26.24 20.00
C ALA A 389 13.22 25.92 18.51
N ILE A 390 14.06 24.99 18.05
CA ILE A 390 14.29 24.71 16.64
C ILE A 390 14.69 23.25 16.41
N TRP A 391 14.09 22.61 15.42
CA TRP A 391 14.59 21.32 14.91
C TRP A 391 15.76 21.49 13.96
N LEU A 392 16.70 20.56 14.04
CA LEU A 392 17.91 20.49 13.21
C LEU A 392 18.12 19.04 12.73
N SER A 393 18.62 18.88 11.51
CA SER A 393 19.32 17.64 11.13
C SER A 393 20.67 17.62 11.85
N ALA A 394 21.01 16.51 12.50
CA ALA A 394 22.27 16.37 13.23
C ALA A 394 23.34 15.76 12.32
N GLN A 395 24.49 16.44 12.19
CA GLN A 395 25.64 15.93 11.45
C GLN A 395 26.48 15.02 12.36
N GLU A 396 26.26 13.70 12.29
CA GLU A 396 26.95 12.69 13.08
C GLU A 396 27.45 11.53 12.19
N ASP A 397 28.56 10.88 12.57
CA ASP A 397 29.14 9.77 11.80
C ASP A 397 28.16 8.59 11.69
N GLY A 398 27.79 8.21 10.46
CA GLY A 398 26.83 7.14 10.18
C GLY A 398 25.39 7.60 10.00
N PHE A 399 25.12 8.90 10.09
CA PHE A 399 23.83 9.51 9.75
C PHE A 399 23.98 10.46 8.56
N GLU A 400 22.98 10.48 7.67
CA GLU A 400 22.89 11.45 6.59
C GLU A 400 22.39 12.82 7.05
N PHE A 401 22.86 13.86 6.38
CA PHE A 401 22.75 15.24 6.85
C PHE A 401 22.09 16.15 5.81
N ILE A 402 20.93 16.70 6.15
CA ILE A 402 20.21 17.66 5.30
C ILE A 402 20.89 19.03 5.42
N LYS A 403 21.49 19.49 4.33
CA LYS A 403 22.29 20.73 4.30
C LYS A 403 21.44 21.97 4.62
N PRO A 404 21.95 22.92 5.43
CA PRO A 404 21.26 24.18 5.71
C PRO A 404 20.93 24.95 4.43
N GLY A 405 19.70 25.48 4.33
CA GLY A 405 19.21 26.21 3.16
C GLY A 405 18.62 25.35 2.04
N VAL A 406 18.57 24.01 2.21
CA VAL A 406 17.75 23.12 1.35
C VAL A 406 16.27 23.13 1.78
N LEU A 407 16.04 23.29 3.09
CA LEU A 407 14.72 23.50 3.71
C LEU A 407 14.80 24.73 4.63
N ASP A 408 13.69 25.48 4.70
CA ASP A 408 13.61 26.70 5.51
C ASP A 408 13.45 26.42 7.01
N LYS A 409 13.83 27.38 7.86
CA LYS A 409 13.69 27.26 9.32
C LYS A 409 12.25 26.98 9.76
N GLU A 410 11.27 27.53 9.05
CA GLU A 410 9.85 27.34 9.34
C GLU A 410 9.37 25.93 8.96
N GLN A 411 9.96 25.30 7.95
CA GLN A 411 9.68 23.91 7.53
C GLN A 411 10.26 22.91 8.55
N TYR A 412 11.49 23.14 9.02
CA TYR A 412 12.04 22.38 10.13
C TYR A 412 11.18 22.45 11.40
N GLY A 413 10.43 23.53 11.60
CA GLY A 413 9.67 23.77 12.82
C GLY A 413 10.49 24.61 13.80
N TYR A 414 10.04 25.85 13.98
CA TYR A 414 10.72 26.88 14.74
C TYR A 414 9.69 27.63 15.60
N THR A 415 10.05 27.94 16.85
CA THR A 415 9.27 28.84 17.68
C THR A 415 10.16 29.66 18.60
N LYS A 416 9.72 30.88 18.93
CA LYS A 416 10.42 31.79 19.84
C LYS A 416 9.42 32.50 20.72
N ILE A 417 9.63 32.43 22.03
CA ILE A 417 8.80 33.13 23.01
C ILE A 417 9.25 34.58 23.07
N SER A 418 8.48 35.47 22.45
CA SER A 418 8.74 36.92 22.46
C SER A 418 8.71 37.48 23.87
N ASN A 419 9.68 38.34 24.20
CA ASN A 419 9.54 39.23 25.35
C ASN A 419 8.58 40.37 24.97
N LEU A 420 7.45 40.47 25.68
CA LEU A 420 6.37 41.43 25.42
C LEU A 420 6.59 42.82 26.05
N GLU A 421 7.73 43.09 26.71
CA GLU A 421 8.08 44.44 27.19
C GLU A 421 8.04 45.53 26.10
N LYS A 422 8.11 45.16 24.81
CA LYS A 422 7.97 46.10 23.69
C LYS A 422 6.52 46.42 23.28
N TYR A 423 5.53 45.70 23.83
CA TYR A 423 4.09 45.85 23.54
C TYR A 423 3.27 46.16 24.81
N TYR A 424 3.86 46.96 25.71
CA TYR A 424 3.39 47.29 27.07
C TYR A 424 2.01 48.02 27.17
N LEU A 425 1.22 48.10 26.09
CA LEU A 425 -0.02 48.91 26.03
C LEU A 425 -1.26 48.21 25.44
N GLU A 426 -1.19 46.95 24.98
CA GLU A 426 -2.37 46.28 24.36
C GLU A 426 -2.90 45.03 25.09
N GLU A 427 -2.11 44.30 25.88
CA GLU A 427 -2.58 43.09 26.60
C GLU A 427 -2.28 43.13 28.11
N ILE A 428 -3.25 43.59 28.90
CA ILE A 428 -3.21 43.58 30.37
C ILE A 428 -3.84 42.28 30.90
N ALA A 429 -3.02 41.23 31.04
CA ALA A 429 -3.39 39.99 31.75
C ALA A 429 -2.18 39.25 32.33
N ASP A 430 -1.21 38.85 31.49
CA ASP A 430 -0.35 37.69 31.78
C ASP A 430 1.04 38.01 32.36
N PHE A 431 1.25 39.19 32.95
CA PHE A 431 2.53 39.56 33.60
C PHE A 431 2.75 38.84 34.94
N THR A 432 3.16 37.58 34.86
CA THR A 432 3.80 36.80 35.93
C THR A 432 4.97 36.00 35.34
N ASN A 433 5.72 35.24 36.16
CA ASN A 433 6.69 34.25 35.67
C ASN A 433 5.98 32.99 35.12
N SER A 434 4.98 33.17 34.26
CA SER A 434 4.16 32.11 33.69
C SER A 434 4.95 31.30 32.66
N THR A 435 5.03 30.00 32.87
CA THR A 435 5.55 29.06 31.88
C THR A 435 4.51 28.78 30.80
N VAL A 436 4.98 28.62 29.57
CA VAL A 436 4.16 28.28 28.39
C VAL A 436 4.60 26.92 27.85
N ASN A 437 3.63 26.10 27.46
CA ASN A 437 3.88 24.84 26.75
C ASN A 437 3.62 25.06 25.26
N ARG A 438 4.44 24.49 24.38
CA ARG A 438 4.31 24.62 22.92
C ARG A 438 4.55 23.30 22.20
N ASP A 439 3.66 22.97 21.27
CA ASP A 439 3.87 21.93 20.28
C ASP A 439 4.83 22.44 19.19
N ILE A 440 5.85 21.65 18.87
CA ILE A 440 6.85 21.97 17.84
C ILE A 440 6.92 20.82 16.84
N THR A 441 6.38 21.05 15.65
CA THR A 441 6.26 20.04 14.59
C THR A 441 7.40 20.15 13.59
N LEU A 442 8.23 19.11 13.51
CA LEU A 442 9.13 18.88 12.38
C LEU A 442 8.29 18.56 11.14
N THR A 443 8.47 19.30 10.03
CA THR A 443 7.75 19.08 8.77
C THR A 443 8.72 18.99 7.59
N ILE A 444 9.10 17.77 7.23
CA ILE A 444 9.91 17.51 6.04
C ILE A 444 8.95 17.23 4.88
N PRO A 445 8.98 18.02 3.79
CA PRO A 445 8.07 17.82 2.67
C PRO A 445 8.37 16.51 1.94
N ALA A 446 7.35 15.98 1.26
CA ALA A 446 7.55 14.95 0.24
C ALA A 446 8.41 15.51 -0.91
N LYS A 447 8.85 14.63 -1.80
CA LYS A 447 9.67 14.99 -2.96
C LYS A 447 9.04 16.10 -3.82
N THR A 448 9.85 17.10 -4.19
CA THR A 448 9.52 18.24 -5.06
C THR A 448 10.67 18.53 -6.03
N ASP A 449 10.51 19.51 -6.91
CA ASP A 449 11.57 19.96 -7.82
C ASP A 449 12.81 20.53 -7.09
N LEU A 450 12.62 21.07 -5.87
CA LEU A 450 13.67 21.67 -5.04
C LEU A 450 14.23 20.69 -3.99
N TRP A 451 13.41 19.76 -3.48
CA TRP A 451 13.78 18.75 -2.49
C TRP A 451 13.61 17.35 -3.08
N HIS A 452 14.72 16.66 -3.36
CA HIS A 452 14.72 15.40 -4.11
C HIS A 452 14.19 14.18 -3.33
N GLY A 453 13.70 14.37 -2.10
CA GLY A 453 13.44 13.34 -1.11
C GLY A 453 14.65 13.11 -0.20
N PHE A 454 14.48 12.22 0.79
CA PHE A 454 15.61 11.66 1.52
C PHE A 454 16.47 10.77 0.61
N GLU A 455 17.67 10.44 1.05
CA GLU A 455 18.44 9.32 0.50
C GLU A 455 17.79 7.98 0.94
N GLY A 456 17.87 6.96 0.09
CA GLY A 456 17.32 5.63 0.37
C GLY A 456 18.17 4.83 1.34
N ASP A 457 17.54 3.91 2.08
CA ASP A 457 18.20 2.94 2.99
C ASP A 457 19.22 3.58 3.94
N SER A 458 18.89 4.77 4.42
CA SER A 458 19.76 5.67 5.16
C SER A 458 19.20 5.98 6.54
N LEU A 459 20.08 6.34 7.46
CA LEU A 459 19.69 6.81 8.80
C LEU A 459 19.84 8.32 8.86
N TYR A 460 18.80 9.01 9.31
CA TYR A 460 18.82 10.43 9.62
C TYR A 460 18.62 10.63 11.11
N LYS A 461 19.28 11.64 11.69
CA LYS A 461 19.09 12.02 13.09
C LYS A 461 18.57 13.44 13.18
N PHE A 462 17.51 13.64 13.95
CA PHE A 462 16.88 14.95 14.14
C PHE A 462 16.91 15.34 15.61
N ARG A 463 17.31 16.58 15.87
CA ARG A 463 17.46 17.14 17.22
C ARG A 463 16.66 18.42 17.37
N LEU A 464 15.79 18.46 18.37
CA LEU A 464 15.07 19.65 18.82
C LEU A 464 15.91 20.36 19.88
N ASP A 465 16.61 21.41 19.49
CA ASP A 465 17.34 22.28 20.42
C ASP A 465 16.38 23.31 21.02
N VAL A 466 16.37 23.41 22.35
CA VAL A 466 15.60 24.40 23.12
C VAL A 466 16.57 25.25 23.94
N THR A 467 16.79 26.47 23.50
CA THR A 467 17.74 27.41 24.09
C THR A 467 17.00 28.48 24.88
N CYS A 468 17.19 28.49 26.20
CA CYS A 468 16.49 29.39 27.13
C CYS A 468 17.48 30.21 27.97
N PRO A 469 17.09 31.38 28.50
CA PRO A 469 17.90 32.10 29.49
C PRO A 469 18.09 31.27 30.76
N LYS A 470 19.28 31.33 31.37
CA LYS A 470 19.57 30.61 32.62
C LYS A 470 18.72 31.14 33.79
N PRO A 471 18.10 30.29 34.62
CA PRO A 471 17.31 30.74 35.75
C PRO A 471 18.20 31.41 36.80
N TYR A 472 17.77 32.56 37.29
CA TYR A 472 18.46 33.32 38.32
C TYR A 472 18.38 32.59 39.67
N LYS A 473 19.51 32.12 40.20
CA LYS A 473 19.60 31.56 41.55
C LYS A 473 19.92 32.67 42.55
N ASP A 474 18.93 33.03 43.36
CA ASP A 474 19.04 34.08 44.37
C ASP A 474 19.84 33.57 45.59
N ASN A 475 21.16 33.53 45.45
CA ASN A 475 22.08 33.03 46.46
C ASN A 475 22.23 34.04 47.61
N SER A 476 21.31 33.98 48.58
CA SER A 476 21.24 34.82 49.78
C SER A 476 22.50 34.80 50.69
N ASN A 477 23.48 33.93 50.41
CA ASN A 477 24.72 33.78 51.18
C ASN A 477 26.02 34.03 50.38
N SER A 478 25.97 34.42 49.10
CA SER A 478 27.20 34.78 48.37
C SER A 478 27.52 36.27 48.53
N MET A 479 28.57 36.56 49.31
CA MET A 479 29.13 37.92 49.44
C MET A 479 29.91 38.29 48.16
N VAL A 480 29.19 38.57 47.07
CA VAL A 480 29.76 38.87 45.75
C VAL A 480 30.51 40.20 45.79
N THR A 481 31.81 40.16 45.46
CA THR A 481 32.63 41.37 45.38
C THR A 481 32.16 42.27 44.23
N SER A 482 32.33 43.58 44.38
CA SER A 482 31.72 44.63 43.53
C SER A 482 32.31 44.77 42.12
N ARG A 483 32.78 43.68 41.50
CA ARG A 483 33.26 43.61 40.10
C ARG A 483 32.40 42.75 39.18
N GLU A 484 31.47 41.93 39.68
CA GLU A 484 30.60 41.07 38.85
C GLU A 484 29.26 41.76 38.46
N LYS A 485 29.19 43.10 38.48
CA LYS A 485 27.95 43.86 38.24
C LYS A 485 27.72 44.34 36.80
N GLU A 486 28.60 44.02 35.85
CA GLU A 486 28.54 44.56 34.47
C GLU A 486 28.20 43.52 33.38
N GLU A 487 28.02 42.23 33.74
CA GLU A 487 27.37 41.26 32.84
C GLU A 487 25.89 41.08 33.20
N GLU A 488 25.01 41.54 32.32
CA GLU A 488 23.55 41.38 32.45
C GLU A 488 23.16 39.90 32.57
N PRO A 489 22.30 39.50 33.54
CA PRO A 489 21.97 38.09 33.78
C PRO A 489 21.46 37.31 32.55
N TRP A 490 20.78 38.01 31.65
CA TRP A 490 20.17 37.50 30.43
C TRP A 490 21.19 37.00 29.37
N LYS A 491 22.48 37.28 29.52
CA LYS A 491 23.52 36.96 28.52
C LYS A 491 23.97 35.50 28.50
N LYS A 492 23.56 34.67 29.48
CA LYS A 492 23.97 33.26 29.57
C LYS A 492 22.76 32.34 29.31
N PHE A 493 22.66 31.89 28.07
CA PHE A 493 21.67 30.91 27.61
C PHE A 493 22.12 29.47 27.91
N LEU A 494 21.17 28.55 27.99
CA LEU A 494 21.37 27.11 28.15
C LEU A 494 20.54 26.35 27.11
N THR A 495 21.16 25.40 26.42
CA THR A 495 20.51 24.56 25.41
C THR A 495 20.20 23.17 25.98
N SER A 496 18.91 22.93 26.19
CA SER A 496 18.28 21.62 26.34
C SER A 496 18.11 20.98 24.96
N TYR A 497 18.10 19.65 24.85
CA TYR A 497 17.79 19.00 23.57
C TYR A 497 17.04 17.67 23.70
N PHE A 498 16.36 17.30 22.64
CA PHE A 498 15.68 16.01 22.45
C PHE A 498 15.97 15.51 21.04
N SER A 499 16.42 14.26 20.87
CA SER A 499 16.74 13.68 19.56
C SER A 499 16.00 12.38 19.30
N PHE A 500 15.75 12.09 18.02
CA PHE A 500 15.30 10.79 17.55
C PHE A 500 15.97 10.44 16.22
N ASP A 501 15.94 9.14 15.91
CA ASP A 501 16.56 8.56 14.72
C ASP A 501 15.45 8.12 13.74
N LEU A 502 15.66 8.31 12.44
CA LEU A 502 14.73 8.00 11.36
C LEU A 502 15.44 7.10 10.33
N HIS A 503 14.80 5.98 9.97
CA HIS A 503 15.29 5.09 8.91
C HIS A 503 14.46 5.29 7.64
N THR A 504 15.13 5.51 6.52
CA THR A 504 14.49 5.68 5.21
C THR A 504 14.57 4.39 4.40
N ASN A 505 13.62 4.19 3.50
CA ASN A 505 13.61 3.07 2.56
C ASN A 505 13.75 3.55 1.11
N SER A 506 14.63 2.95 0.32
CA SER A 506 14.61 3.17 -1.14
C SER A 506 13.40 2.46 -1.75
N PRO A 507 12.71 3.01 -2.75
CA PRO A 507 11.84 2.20 -3.60
C PRO A 507 12.67 1.29 -4.53
N PRO A 508 12.08 0.20 -5.06
CA PRO A 508 12.75 -0.71 -5.99
C PRO A 508 13.30 -0.01 -7.23
N GLN A 509 14.54 -0.32 -7.62
CA GLN A 509 15.21 0.31 -8.76
C GLN A 509 14.70 -0.24 -10.10
N VAL A 510 14.26 0.70 -10.93
CA VAL A 510 13.50 0.51 -12.18
C VAL A 510 14.35 0.02 -13.36
N LEU A 511 13.84 -0.98 -14.09
CA LEU A 511 14.33 -1.38 -15.42
C LEU A 511 13.18 -1.31 -16.45
N LYS A 512 13.46 -1.56 -17.73
CA LYS A 512 12.54 -1.26 -18.85
C LYS A 512 11.23 -2.06 -18.80
N LEU A 513 10.11 -1.37 -19.02
CA LEU A 513 8.79 -1.94 -19.33
C LEU A 513 8.56 -1.96 -20.85
N GLN A 514 8.10 -3.07 -21.41
CA GLN A 514 7.88 -3.29 -22.85
C GLN A 514 6.48 -3.88 -23.10
N MET A 515 6.02 -3.85 -24.35
CA MET A 515 4.75 -4.46 -24.75
C MET A 515 4.87 -5.07 -26.15
N GLU A 516 4.37 -6.29 -26.34
CA GLU A 516 4.31 -6.96 -27.65
C GLU A 516 2.93 -7.61 -27.90
N PRO A 517 2.38 -7.57 -29.12
CA PRO A 517 2.87 -6.84 -30.31
C PRO A 517 2.51 -5.34 -30.25
N LEU A 518 3.28 -4.48 -30.92
CA LEU A 518 2.99 -3.04 -31.01
C LEU A 518 1.85 -2.66 -31.99
N LYS A 519 1.24 -3.65 -32.66
CA LYS A 519 0.12 -3.46 -33.58
C LYS A 519 -0.91 -4.57 -33.40
N GLY A 520 -2.19 -4.23 -33.51
CA GLY A 520 -3.26 -5.21 -33.38
C GLY A 520 -4.66 -4.63 -33.57
N LYS A 521 -5.66 -5.48 -33.36
CA LYS A 521 -7.08 -5.11 -33.42
C LYS A 521 -7.65 -4.98 -32.02
N ALA A 522 -8.33 -3.87 -31.75
CA ALA A 522 -8.93 -3.61 -30.44
C ALA A 522 -9.91 -4.72 -30.04
N MET A 523 -9.84 -5.14 -28.77
CA MET A 523 -10.60 -6.25 -28.19
C MET A 523 -10.53 -7.59 -28.96
N LYS A 524 -9.49 -7.79 -29.79
CA LYS A 524 -9.30 -8.99 -30.62
C LYS A 524 -7.87 -9.53 -30.56
N THR A 525 -6.87 -8.66 -30.65
CA THR A 525 -5.45 -9.01 -30.40
C THR A 525 -5.18 -9.10 -28.90
N ALA A 526 -4.43 -10.12 -28.49
CA ALA A 526 -3.84 -10.20 -27.16
C ALA A 526 -2.49 -9.48 -27.14
N PHE A 527 -2.24 -8.72 -26.08
CA PHE A 527 -1.03 -7.93 -25.83
C PHE A 527 -0.38 -8.39 -24.53
N SER A 528 0.93 -8.61 -24.57
CA SER A 528 1.76 -8.97 -23.43
C SER A 528 2.59 -7.78 -22.99
N PHE A 529 2.41 -7.34 -21.75
CA PHE A 529 3.23 -6.36 -21.06
C PHE A 529 4.33 -7.09 -20.30
N ILE A 530 5.57 -6.64 -20.45
CA ILE A 530 6.76 -7.32 -19.92
C ILE A 530 7.62 -6.28 -19.19
N SER A 531 7.72 -6.42 -17.87
CA SER A 531 8.70 -5.70 -17.06
C SER A 531 9.98 -6.53 -16.95
N ALA A 532 11.13 -5.85 -16.89
CA ALA A 532 12.35 -6.47 -16.36
C ALA A 532 12.27 -6.55 -14.82
N SER A 533 13.02 -7.49 -14.21
CA SER A 533 13.17 -7.57 -12.75
C SER A 533 13.70 -6.26 -12.18
N ALA A 534 12.96 -5.65 -11.26
CA ALA A 534 13.47 -4.55 -10.46
C ALA A 534 14.63 -5.01 -9.56
N LYS A 535 15.48 -4.07 -9.14
CA LYS A 535 16.59 -4.35 -8.22
C LYS A 535 16.32 -3.74 -6.86
N ASP A 536 16.47 -4.55 -5.82
CA ASP A 536 16.24 -4.15 -4.44
C ASP A 536 17.13 -4.94 -3.47
N LEU A 537 17.03 -4.63 -2.17
CA LEU A 537 17.67 -5.39 -1.10
C LEU A 537 16.95 -6.74 -0.89
N LEU A 538 17.71 -7.75 -0.44
CA LEU A 538 17.16 -9.08 -0.10
C LEU A 538 16.19 -9.05 1.10
N LEU A 539 16.23 -7.99 1.91
CA LEU A 539 15.24 -7.76 2.97
C LEU A 539 13.86 -7.41 2.38
N ASP A 540 13.82 -6.88 1.15
CA ASP A 540 12.66 -6.17 0.59
C ASP A 540 11.90 -6.93 -0.50
N SER A 541 12.42 -8.09 -0.92
CA SER A 541 11.71 -9.12 -1.69
C SER A 541 10.75 -9.96 -0.81
N PRO A 542 9.60 -10.47 -1.31
CA PRO A 542 9.14 -10.40 -2.69
C PRO A 542 8.61 -9.02 -3.08
N LEU A 543 9.00 -8.58 -4.27
CA LEU A 543 8.48 -7.38 -4.90
C LEU A 543 7.09 -7.66 -5.48
N SER A 544 6.17 -6.73 -5.24
CA SER A 544 4.84 -6.73 -5.84
C SER A 544 4.80 -5.86 -7.09
N TYR A 545 4.12 -6.32 -8.13
CA TYR A 545 3.99 -5.69 -9.44
C TYR A 545 2.50 -5.47 -9.74
N GLU A 546 2.09 -4.22 -9.94
CA GLU A 546 0.71 -3.82 -10.27
C GLU A 546 0.67 -3.19 -11.65
N PHE A 547 -0.12 -3.74 -12.57
CA PHE A 547 -0.17 -3.31 -13.97
C PHE A 547 -1.38 -2.43 -14.26
N PHE A 548 -1.14 -1.33 -14.99
CA PHE A 548 -2.13 -0.30 -15.33
C PHE A 548 -2.04 0.08 -16.80
N ILE A 549 -3.18 0.43 -17.41
CA ILE A 549 -3.23 1.22 -18.65
C ILE A 549 -4.11 2.45 -18.46
N LYS A 550 -3.83 3.50 -19.22
CA LYS A 550 -4.61 4.74 -19.22
C LYS A 550 -5.18 5.01 -20.61
N ALA A 551 -6.51 5.06 -20.68
CA ALA A 551 -7.29 5.14 -21.92
C ALA A 551 -8.47 6.10 -21.74
N ASP A 552 -8.70 7.00 -22.69
CA ASP A 552 -9.72 8.07 -22.61
C ASP A 552 -9.70 8.89 -21.29
N ASP A 553 -8.52 9.06 -20.70
CA ASP A 553 -8.28 9.71 -19.41
C ASP A 553 -8.79 8.95 -18.17
N TYR A 554 -9.25 7.71 -18.34
CA TYR A 554 -9.49 6.73 -17.27
C TYR A 554 -8.25 5.85 -17.06
N GLU A 555 -8.06 5.39 -15.83
CA GLU A 555 -6.92 4.57 -15.41
C GLU A 555 -7.40 3.18 -14.96
N ILE A 556 -7.10 2.16 -15.76
CA ILE A 556 -7.59 0.79 -15.56
C ILE A 556 -6.52 0.01 -14.81
N HIS A 557 -6.69 -0.13 -13.49
CA HIS A 557 -5.96 -1.11 -12.68
C HIS A 557 -6.48 -2.53 -12.99
N PHE A 558 -5.55 -3.45 -13.29
CA PHE A 558 -5.87 -4.84 -13.54
C PHE A 558 -5.78 -5.70 -12.27
N GLU A 559 -4.57 -6.04 -11.84
CA GLU A 559 -4.36 -6.92 -10.69
C GLU A 559 -2.94 -6.79 -10.10
N LYS A 560 -2.82 -7.11 -8.81
CA LYS A 560 -1.55 -7.14 -8.06
C LYS A 560 -0.96 -8.55 -8.03
N TYR A 561 0.30 -8.66 -8.43
CA TYR A 561 1.06 -9.92 -8.39
C TYR A 561 2.34 -9.79 -7.56
N PHE A 562 2.93 -10.92 -7.16
CA PHE A 562 4.24 -10.99 -6.50
C PHE A 562 5.25 -11.71 -7.40
N GLU A 563 6.40 -11.09 -7.63
CA GLU A 563 7.48 -11.47 -8.59
C GLU A 563 7.04 -11.78 -10.03
N TYR A 564 5.76 -11.62 -10.36
CA TYR A 564 5.21 -11.91 -11.68
C TYR A 564 5.35 -10.70 -12.62
N LYS A 565 6.39 -10.74 -13.45
CA LYS A 565 6.86 -9.61 -14.26
C LYS A 565 6.18 -9.46 -15.63
N THR A 566 5.17 -10.27 -15.93
CA THR A 566 4.45 -10.26 -17.23
C THR A 566 2.95 -10.17 -17.03
N TRP A 567 2.22 -9.58 -17.98
CA TRP A 567 0.75 -9.51 -17.90
C TRP A 567 0.11 -9.47 -19.29
N ASN A 568 -1.01 -10.19 -19.48
CA ASN A 568 -1.62 -10.44 -20.80
C ASN A 568 -3.08 -9.97 -20.85
N THR A 569 -3.48 -9.24 -21.90
CA THR A 569 -4.82 -8.65 -22.03
C THR A 569 -5.26 -8.41 -23.48
N LYS A 570 -6.50 -7.91 -23.67
CA LYS A 570 -7.00 -7.34 -24.93
C LYS A 570 -7.20 -5.82 -24.72
N LEU A 571 -6.66 -4.97 -25.60
CA LEU A 571 -6.72 -3.50 -25.43
C LEU A 571 -7.95 -2.84 -26.08
N PRO A 572 -8.51 -1.76 -25.49
CA PRO A 572 -9.63 -1.00 -26.05
C PRO A 572 -9.23 -0.11 -27.24
N TYR A 573 -10.20 0.31 -28.06
CA TYR A 573 -9.97 1.34 -29.07
C TYR A 573 -10.12 2.75 -28.48
N THR A 574 -9.11 3.61 -28.64
CA THR A 574 -9.11 5.00 -28.17
C THR A 574 -8.95 5.99 -29.34
N LEU A 575 -9.62 7.15 -29.26
CA LEU A 575 -9.50 8.19 -30.30
C LEU A 575 -8.12 8.85 -30.33
N LYS A 576 -7.37 8.80 -29.22
CA LYS A 576 -6.02 9.39 -29.12
C LYS A 576 -4.93 8.52 -29.76
N GLN A 577 -5.22 7.25 -30.07
CA GLN A 577 -4.29 6.20 -30.57
C GLN A 577 -3.05 5.90 -29.69
N SER A 578 -2.73 6.74 -28.71
CA SER A 578 -1.85 6.41 -27.59
C SER A 578 -2.64 5.78 -26.44
N ILE A 579 -2.19 4.63 -25.94
CA ILE A 579 -2.52 4.13 -24.60
C ILE A 579 -1.22 4.23 -23.79
N GLU A 580 -1.22 5.04 -22.75
CA GLU A 580 -0.12 5.04 -21.77
C GLU A 580 -0.23 3.76 -20.93
N TYR A 581 0.87 3.07 -20.70
CA TYR A 581 0.91 1.88 -19.85
C TYR A 581 2.03 1.99 -18.84
N PHE A 582 1.78 1.47 -17.64
CA PHE A 582 2.75 1.53 -16.55
C PHE A 582 2.60 0.36 -15.59
N VAL A 583 3.70 0.08 -14.88
CA VAL A 583 3.71 -0.84 -13.75
C VAL A 583 4.16 -0.07 -12.51
N GLU A 584 3.47 -0.25 -11.39
CA GLU A 584 3.97 0.12 -10.07
C GLU A 584 4.62 -1.10 -9.43
N ILE A 585 5.80 -0.92 -8.86
CA ILE A 585 6.57 -1.97 -8.19
C ILE A 585 6.83 -1.55 -6.75
N CYS A 586 6.35 -2.32 -5.79
CA CYS A 586 6.49 -2.04 -4.36
C CYS A 586 7.11 -3.22 -3.59
N ASP A 587 7.94 -2.89 -2.61
CA ASP A 587 8.58 -3.85 -1.68
C ASP A 587 7.71 -4.26 -0.46
N VAL A 588 8.25 -5.11 0.43
CA VAL A 588 7.61 -5.49 1.70
C VAL A 588 7.55 -4.35 2.74
N ARG A 589 8.35 -3.29 2.58
CA ARG A 589 8.37 -2.09 3.42
C ARG A 589 7.37 -1.01 2.94
N LEU A 590 6.72 -1.23 1.79
CA LEU A 590 5.78 -0.35 1.07
C LEU A 590 6.41 0.90 0.41
N ALA A 591 7.70 0.90 0.06
CA ALA A 591 8.19 1.89 -0.91
C ALA A 591 7.92 1.41 -2.35
N CYS A 592 7.43 2.32 -3.19
CA CYS A 592 6.98 2.02 -4.54
C CYS A 592 7.73 2.86 -5.60
N SER A 593 7.97 2.27 -6.77
CA SER A 593 8.43 2.98 -7.98
C SER A 593 7.47 2.73 -9.15
N VAL A 594 7.25 3.75 -9.98
CA VAL A 594 6.31 3.70 -11.11
C VAL A 594 7.04 3.84 -12.43
N ILE A 595 6.87 2.86 -13.32
CA ILE A 595 7.54 2.77 -14.62
C ILE A 595 6.53 3.10 -15.72
N ARG A 596 6.52 4.37 -16.18
CA ARG A 596 5.64 4.80 -17.28
C ARG A 596 6.32 4.61 -18.64
N ASN A 597 5.59 4.04 -19.60
CA ASN A 597 6.04 3.97 -20.99
C ASN A 597 4.94 4.48 -21.94
N THR A 598 5.35 5.37 -22.86
CA THR A 598 4.52 5.94 -23.92
C THR A 598 5.02 5.44 -25.28
N THR A 599 4.73 4.19 -25.62
CA THR A 599 4.95 3.66 -26.98
C THR A 599 3.70 3.89 -27.82
N GLU A 600 3.85 4.33 -29.08
CA GLU A 600 2.72 4.44 -30.01
C GLU A 600 2.22 3.04 -30.39
N ILE A 601 0.92 2.77 -30.22
CA ILE A 601 0.31 1.46 -30.49
C ILE A 601 -0.66 1.59 -31.66
N SER A 602 -0.44 0.82 -32.72
CA SER A 602 -1.34 0.82 -33.87
C SER A 602 -2.53 -0.09 -33.60
N LEU A 603 -3.60 0.47 -33.02
CA LEU A 603 -4.85 -0.23 -32.71
C LEU A 603 -5.92 0.03 -33.79
N GLU A 604 -6.21 -0.99 -34.59
CA GLU A 604 -7.30 -0.98 -35.56
C GLU A 604 -8.65 -1.25 -34.89
N TYR A 605 -9.67 -0.46 -35.22
CA TYR A 605 -11.07 -0.77 -34.92
C TYR A 605 -11.67 -1.67 -36.00
N GLU A 606 -12.37 -2.72 -35.58
CA GLU A 606 -13.15 -3.59 -36.46
C GLU A 606 -14.48 -3.92 -35.79
N GLU A 607 -15.59 -3.54 -36.42
CA GLU A 607 -16.96 -3.75 -35.92
C GLU A 607 -17.22 -5.21 -35.52
N PHE A 608 -18.07 -5.40 -34.51
CA PHE A 608 -18.31 -6.71 -33.91
C PHE A 608 -19.42 -7.44 -34.67
N SER A 609 -19.28 -8.76 -34.81
CA SER A 609 -20.39 -9.62 -35.23
C SER A 609 -21.35 -9.85 -34.06
N ASN A 610 -22.62 -10.16 -34.36
CA ASN A 610 -23.59 -10.56 -33.33
C ASN A 610 -23.10 -11.77 -32.51
N LYS A 611 -22.33 -12.68 -33.11
CA LYS A 611 -21.73 -13.84 -32.43
C LYS A 611 -20.70 -13.40 -31.38
N GLN A 612 -19.73 -12.57 -31.77
CA GLN A 612 -18.73 -11.99 -30.86
C GLN A 612 -19.37 -11.18 -29.74
N LEU A 613 -20.46 -10.45 -30.03
CA LEU A 613 -21.21 -9.76 -28.99
C LEU A 613 -21.85 -10.75 -27.99
N GLN A 614 -22.43 -11.87 -28.43
CA GLN A 614 -22.94 -12.89 -27.49
C GLN A 614 -21.81 -13.56 -26.69
N GLU A 615 -20.68 -13.86 -27.32
CA GLU A 615 -19.50 -14.45 -26.66
C GLU A 615 -19.02 -13.57 -25.50
N TYR A 616 -18.86 -12.26 -25.74
CA TYR A 616 -18.48 -11.29 -24.69
C TYR A 616 -19.53 -11.15 -23.58
N LEU A 617 -20.83 -11.24 -23.89
CA LEU A 617 -21.89 -11.19 -22.89
C LEU A 617 -21.85 -12.41 -21.96
N THR A 618 -21.60 -13.60 -22.51
CA THR A 618 -21.42 -14.83 -21.71
C THR A 618 -20.11 -14.81 -20.90
N GLU A 619 -19.01 -14.33 -21.49
CA GLU A 619 -17.72 -14.12 -20.80
C GLU A 619 -17.91 -13.26 -19.53
N ILE A 620 -18.57 -12.10 -19.66
CA ILE A 620 -18.88 -11.20 -18.53
C ILE A 620 -19.81 -11.84 -17.50
N GLN A 621 -20.89 -12.51 -17.93
CA GLN A 621 -21.83 -13.16 -17.01
C GLN A 621 -21.16 -14.22 -16.14
N THR A 622 -20.23 -14.99 -16.70
CA THR A 622 -19.45 -16.00 -15.95
C THR A 622 -18.45 -15.37 -15.00
N ILE A 623 -17.72 -14.33 -15.42
CA ILE A 623 -16.76 -13.61 -14.58
C ILE A 623 -17.45 -13.05 -13.32
N PHE A 624 -18.61 -12.40 -13.45
CA PHE A 624 -19.41 -11.96 -12.30
C PHE A 624 -20.01 -13.11 -11.48
N GLY A 625 -20.38 -14.23 -12.14
CA GLY A 625 -20.89 -15.43 -11.48
C GLY A 625 -19.87 -16.10 -10.54
N ARG A 626 -18.58 -16.01 -10.87
CA ARG A 626 -17.46 -16.43 -10.00
C ARG A 626 -16.99 -15.33 -9.03
N THR A 627 -17.65 -14.17 -8.99
CA THR A 627 -17.25 -13.00 -8.19
C THR A 627 -15.92 -12.34 -8.61
N ASP A 628 -15.43 -12.56 -9.82
CA ASP A 628 -14.20 -11.97 -10.37
C ASP A 628 -14.41 -10.50 -10.82
N PHE A 629 -14.95 -9.67 -9.92
CA PHE A 629 -15.53 -8.36 -10.27
C PHE A 629 -14.55 -7.40 -10.95
N SER A 630 -13.28 -7.36 -10.52
CA SER A 630 -12.25 -6.48 -11.09
C SER A 630 -12.08 -6.70 -12.60
N GLU A 631 -11.95 -7.96 -13.03
CA GLU A 631 -11.83 -8.35 -14.44
C GLU A 631 -13.13 -8.06 -15.20
N GLY A 632 -14.29 -8.32 -14.58
CA GLY A 632 -15.60 -8.11 -15.18
C GLY A 632 -15.87 -6.64 -15.51
N PHE A 633 -15.66 -5.74 -14.54
CA PHE A 633 -15.84 -4.30 -14.75
C PHE A 633 -14.81 -3.71 -15.72
N ASN A 634 -13.56 -4.17 -15.68
CA ASN A 634 -12.54 -3.76 -16.66
C ASN A 634 -12.96 -4.17 -18.08
N THR A 635 -13.47 -5.39 -18.25
CA THR A 635 -13.95 -5.90 -19.54
C THR A 635 -15.16 -5.10 -20.06
N ILE A 636 -16.13 -4.77 -19.19
CA ILE A 636 -17.26 -3.90 -19.56
C ILE A 636 -16.75 -2.52 -20.00
N LEU A 637 -15.80 -1.92 -19.28
CA LEU A 637 -15.27 -0.60 -19.57
C LEU A 637 -14.49 -0.56 -20.89
N MET A 638 -13.61 -1.53 -21.15
CA MET A 638 -12.82 -1.60 -22.38
C MET A 638 -13.69 -1.85 -23.64
N ILE A 639 -14.76 -2.65 -23.53
CA ILE A 639 -15.76 -2.80 -24.61
C ILE A 639 -16.56 -1.49 -24.78
N SER A 640 -16.93 -0.83 -23.68
CA SER A 640 -17.65 0.45 -23.70
C SER A 640 -16.86 1.56 -24.40
N MET A 641 -15.55 1.67 -24.12
CA MET A 641 -14.61 2.53 -24.84
C MET A 641 -14.60 2.19 -26.33
N THR A 642 -14.43 0.91 -26.65
CA THR A 642 -14.31 0.44 -28.03
C THR A 642 -15.57 0.73 -28.87
N PHE A 643 -16.77 0.51 -28.34
CA PHE A 643 -18.01 0.81 -29.05
C PHE A 643 -18.29 2.32 -29.17
N LYS A 644 -17.95 3.13 -28.16
CA LYS A 644 -18.14 4.57 -28.16
C LYS A 644 -17.19 5.27 -29.14
N ASN A 645 -15.91 4.92 -29.11
CA ASN A 645 -14.88 5.52 -29.95
C ASN A 645 -14.92 4.99 -31.40
N GLY A 646 -15.26 3.71 -31.58
CA GLY A 646 -15.46 3.10 -32.90
C GLY A 646 -16.82 3.43 -33.54
N GLN A 647 -17.67 4.20 -32.86
CA GLN A 647 -19.05 4.54 -33.30
C GLN A 647 -19.89 3.31 -33.68
N SER A 648 -19.75 2.22 -32.92
CA SER A 648 -20.39 0.93 -33.20
C SER A 648 -21.91 1.03 -33.21
N LYS A 649 -22.55 0.38 -34.18
CA LYS A 649 -24.02 0.22 -34.25
C LYS A 649 -24.60 -0.52 -33.04
N HIS A 650 -23.76 -1.17 -32.23
CA HIS A 650 -24.17 -1.91 -31.03
C HIS A 650 -24.20 -1.08 -29.75
N LEU A 651 -23.74 0.18 -29.76
CA LEU A 651 -23.55 1.01 -28.55
C LEU A 651 -24.81 1.18 -27.68
N GLU A 652 -25.98 1.47 -28.26
CA GLU A 652 -27.20 1.64 -27.45
C GLU A 652 -27.75 0.31 -26.91
N LYS A 653 -27.64 -0.79 -27.68
CA LYS A 653 -27.95 -2.14 -27.19
C LYS A 653 -27.01 -2.54 -26.05
N TRP A 654 -25.74 -2.14 -26.13
CA TRP A 654 -24.75 -2.36 -25.09
C TRP A 654 -25.07 -1.58 -23.81
N LYS A 655 -25.36 -0.27 -23.90
CA LYS A 655 -25.81 0.54 -22.74
C LYS A 655 -27.05 -0.07 -22.06
N MET A 656 -28.03 -0.53 -22.84
CA MET A 656 -29.21 -1.22 -22.31
C MET A 656 -28.82 -2.49 -21.54
N PHE A 657 -27.96 -3.34 -22.11
CA PHE A 657 -27.45 -4.53 -21.43
C PHE A 657 -26.73 -4.15 -20.13
N VAL A 658 -25.75 -3.26 -20.16
CA VAL A 658 -24.95 -2.89 -18.98
C VAL A 658 -25.86 -2.32 -17.88
N ARG A 659 -26.84 -1.48 -18.21
CA ARG A 659 -27.81 -0.96 -17.23
C ARG A 659 -28.64 -2.07 -16.57
N GLN A 660 -29.09 -3.07 -17.34
CA GLN A 660 -29.91 -4.18 -16.83
C GLN A 660 -29.07 -5.19 -16.04
N PHE A 661 -27.88 -5.52 -16.53
CA PHE A 661 -26.95 -6.46 -15.93
C PHE A 661 -26.40 -5.94 -14.60
N LEU A 662 -25.92 -4.70 -14.55
CA LEU A 662 -25.42 -4.12 -13.30
C LEU A 662 -26.52 -3.95 -12.25
N ALA A 663 -27.78 -3.69 -12.66
CA ALA A 663 -28.91 -3.72 -11.74
C ALA A 663 -29.12 -5.11 -11.13
N GLN A 664 -29.08 -6.17 -11.96
CA GLN A 664 -29.22 -7.55 -11.49
C GLN A 664 -28.06 -8.00 -10.58
N GLU A 665 -26.82 -7.62 -10.88
CA GLU A 665 -25.68 -7.98 -10.04
C GLU A 665 -25.62 -7.19 -8.73
N ILE A 666 -26.05 -5.92 -8.71
CA ILE A 666 -26.25 -5.15 -7.46
C ILE A 666 -27.32 -5.81 -6.58
N ASP A 667 -28.45 -6.21 -7.17
CA ASP A 667 -29.56 -6.80 -6.43
C ASP A 667 -29.17 -8.17 -5.85
N LYS A 668 -28.50 -9.02 -6.65
CA LYS A 668 -27.85 -10.24 -6.14
C LYS A 668 -26.85 -9.94 -5.03
N PHE A 669 -26.05 -8.87 -5.12
CA PHE A 669 -25.04 -8.56 -4.11
C PHE A 669 -25.68 -8.29 -2.74
N LEU A 670 -26.81 -7.58 -2.72
CA LEU A 670 -27.59 -7.33 -1.50
C LEU A 670 -28.27 -8.60 -0.95
N GLU A 671 -28.60 -9.57 -1.80
CA GLU A 671 -29.22 -10.86 -1.41
C GLU A 671 -28.21 -11.94 -0.98
N ARG A 672 -26.96 -11.89 -1.47
CA ARG A 672 -25.86 -12.85 -1.22
C ARG A 672 -25.51 -13.17 0.24
N PRO A 673 -25.76 -12.33 1.28
CA PRO A 673 -25.46 -12.70 2.68
C PRO A 673 -26.12 -13.99 3.17
N GLN A 674 -27.08 -14.56 2.42
CA GLN A 674 -27.74 -15.83 2.71
C GLN A 674 -27.03 -17.07 2.10
N GLU A 675 -26.10 -16.89 1.16
CA GLU A 675 -25.48 -17.99 0.39
C GLU A 675 -24.18 -18.55 1.00
N GLY A 676 -23.58 -17.85 1.98
CA GLY A 676 -22.38 -18.30 2.68
C GLY A 676 -21.04 -18.16 1.92
N ILE A 677 -21.08 -17.62 0.70
CA ILE A 677 -19.90 -17.28 -0.11
C ILE A 677 -19.08 -16.17 0.58
N TYR A 678 -17.76 -16.30 0.59
CA TYR A 678 -16.88 -15.25 1.09
C TYR A 678 -16.44 -14.30 -0.04
N ILE A 679 -16.45 -13.00 0.27
CA ILE A 679 -15.96 -11.91 -0.59
C ILE A 679 -15.15 -10.98 0.32
N PRO A 680 -13.87 -10.67 0.00
CA PRO A 680 -13.07 -9.71 0.76
C PRO A 680 -13.69 -8.30 0.76
N ASP A 681 -13.65 -7.58 1.88
CA ASP A 681 -14.15 -6.19 1.99
C ASP A 681 -13.52 -5.25 0.94
N ASN A 682 -12.27 -5.52 0.56
CA ASN A 682 -11.55 -4.84 -0.53
C ASN A 682 -12.29 -4.97 -1.87
N ASP A 683 -12.81 -6.16 -2.17
CA ASP A 683 -13.42 -6.47 -3.47
C ASP A 683 -14.88 -6.01 -3.51
N VAL A 684 -15.54 -5.89 -2.35
CA VAL A 684 -16.79 -5.14 -2.22
C VAL A 684 -16.58 -3.66 -2.54
N LEU A 685 -15.51 -3.05 -2.01
CA LEU A 685 -15.16 -1.67 -2.29
C LEU A 685 -14.78 -1.47 -3.78
N GLN A 686 -14.04 -2.40 -4.39
CA GLN A 686 -13.77 -2.38 -5.83
C GLN A 686 -15.03 -2.58 -6.67
N PHE A 687 -15.95 -3.49 -6.29
CA PHE A 687 -17.24 -3.67 -6.95
C PHE A 687 -18.03 -2.36 -6.99
N VAL A 688 -18.16 -1.68 -5.85
CA VAL A 688 -18.88 -0.41 -5.76
C VAL A 688 -18.21 0.69 -6.61
N SER A 689 -16.89 0.84 -6.51
CA SER A 689 -16.13 1.88 -7.21
C SER A 689 -16.14 1.66 -8.74
N LYS A 690 -15.80 0.46 -9.22
CA LYS A 690 -15.79 0.13 -10.66
C LYS A 690 -17.18 0.05 -11.28
N CYS A 691 -18.23 -0.25 -10.50
CA CYS A 691 -19.62 -0.14 -10.97
C CYS A 691 -20.02 1.32 -11.21
N LYS A 692 -19.72 2.22 -10.26
CA LYS A 692 -19.91 3.67 -10.43
C LYS A 692 -19.16 4.19 -11.66
N GLU A 693 -17.90 3.81 -11.83
CA GLU A 693 -17.06 4.20 -12.97
C GLU A 693 -17.69 3.82 -14.32
N ASN A 694 -18.14 2.58 -14.46
CA ASN A 694 -18.80 2.09 -15.68
C ASN A 694 -20.12 2.83 -15.98
N LEU A 695 -20.95 3.09 -14.96
CA LEU A 695 -22.16 3.90 -15.10
C LEU A 695 -21.83 5.33 -15.58
N LYS A 696 -20.78 5.94 -15.02
CA LYS A 696 -20.32 7.29 -15.37
C LYS A 696 -19.75 7.36 -16.79
N TYR A 697 -18.91 6.41 -17.20
CA TYR A 697 -18.33 6.34 -18.56
C TYR A 697 -19.41 6.27 -19.65
N LEU A 698 -20.46 5.47 -19.42
CA LEU A 698 -21.59 5.27 -20.34
C LEU A 698 -22.69 6.34 -20.22
N LYS A 699 -22.60 7.26 -19.25
CA LYS A 699 -23.62 8.27 -18.89
C LYS A 699 -24.99 7.66 -18.50
N ILE A 700 -24.96 6.58 -17.72
CA ILE A 700 -26.15 5.88 -17.22
C ILE A 700 -26.53 6.46 -15.84
N ASN A 701 -27.06 7.69 -15.84
CA ASN A 701 -27.54 8.35 -14.62
C ASN A 701 -28.78 7.60 -14.09
N ASN A 702 -28.70 7.03 -12.87
CA ASN A 702 -29.78 6.22 -12.29
C ASN A 702 -29.72 6.26 -10.75
N LYS A 703 -30.48 7.18 -10.11
CA LYS A 703 -30.48 7.39 -8.64
C LYS A 703 -30.66 6.07 -7.86
N ILE A 704 -31.53 5.18 -8.33
CA ILE A 704 -31.83 3.89 -7.66
C ILE A 704 -30.59 2.99 -7.57
N LEU A 705 -29.75 2.93 -8.61
CA LEU A 705 -28.53 2.12 -8.57
C LEU A 705 -27.47 2.77 -7.68
N LEU A 706 -27.34 4.10 -7.72
CA LEU A 706 -26.42 4.82 -6.84
C LEU A 706 -26.81 4.67 -5.35
N GLN A 707 -28.11 4.66 -5.03
CA GLN A 707 -28.59 4.40 -3.67
C GLN A 707 -28.27 2.96 -3.22
N LYS A 708 -28.49 1.95 -4.07
CA LYS A 708 -28.13 0.55 -3.75
C LYS A 708 -26.61 0.32 -3.64
N LEU A 709 -25.80 1.03 -4.43
CA LEU A 709 -24.33 1.02 -4.29
C LEU A 709 -23.87 1.66 -2.97
N LEU A 710 -24.58 2.69 -2.49
CA LEU A 710 -24.34 3.28 -1.17
C LEU A 710 -24.74 2.30 -0.06
N GLU A 711 -25.87 1.62 -0.18
CA GLU A 711 -26.33 0.58 0.76
C GLU A 711 -25.31 -0.56 0.94
N ILE A 712 -24.77 -1.10 -0.17
CA ILE A 712 -23.68 -2.11 -0.13
C ILE A 712 -22.47 -1.58 0.64
N LEU A 713 -22.07 -0.33 0.41
CA LEU A 713 -20.89 0.26 1.05
C LEU A 713 -21.14 0.58 2.53
N GLU A 714 -22.37 0.93 2.92
CA GLU A 714 -22.78 1.09 4.32
C GLU A 714 -22.75 -0.24 5.08
N GLN A 715 -23.12 -1.36 4.45
CA GLN A 715 -22.99 -2.69 5.08
C GLN A 715 -21.53 -3.03 5.43
N ILE A 716 -20.53 -2.58 4.65
CA ILE A 716 -19.10 -2.73 5.00
C ILE A 716 -18.77 -1.95 6.30
N VAL A 717 -19.30 -0.72 6.40
CA VAL A 717 -19.08 0.16 7.56
C VAL A 717 -19.81 -0.35 8.80
N GLU A 718 -20.98 -0.98 8.66
CA GLU A 718 -21.70 -1.61 9.78
C GLU A 718 -21.14 -2.99 10.18
N ARG A 719 -20.50 -3.73 9.25
CA ARG A 719 -19.80 -5.00 9.54
C ARG A 719 -18.47 -4.78 10.27
N ASN A 720 -17.75 -3.72 9.93
CA ASN A 720 -16.49 -3.33 10.58
C ASN A 720 -16.68 -2.38 11.77
N GLY A 721 -17.80 -1.65 11.82
CA GLY A 721 -18.21 -0.82 12.93
C GLY A 721 -18.76 -1.64 14.09
N LEU A 722 -18.50 -1.17 15.32
CA LEU A 722 -19.09 -1.76 16.53
C LEU A 722 -20.61 -1.54 16.52
N SER A 723 -21.40 -2.60 16.28
CA SER A 723 -22.85 -2.53 16.54
C SER A 723 -23.10 -2.15 18.02
N LEU A 724 -24.10 -1.32 18.27
CA LEU A 724 -24.37 -0.74 19.60
C LEU A 724 -24.79 -1.77 20.68
N ASN A 725 -24.85 -3.06 20.35
CA ASN A 725 -25.27 -4.12 21.26
C ASN A 725 -24.10 -4.69 22.09
N GLU A 726 -23.89 -4.10 23.27
CA GLU A 726 -22.88 -4.47 24.28
C GLU A 726 -22.70 -5.98 24.53
N ARG A 727 -23.75 -6.80 24.37
CA ARG A 727 -23.75 -8.23 24.73
C ARG A 727 -22.76 -9.10 23.94
N PHE A 728 -22.29 -8.67 22.77
CA PHE A 728 -21.28 -9.43 21.98
C PHE A 728 -19.81 -9.05 22.27
N LYS A 729 -19.54 -8.00 23.06
CA LYS A 729 -18.18 -7.48 23.31
C LYS A 729 -17.20 -8.45 24.02
N ARG A 730 -17.63 -9.63 24.46
CA ARG A 730 -16.77 -10.65 25.12
C ARG A 730 -16.19 -11.74 24.21
N ARG A 731 -16.62 -11.86 22.94
CA ARG A 731 -15.98 -12.77 21.96
C ARG A 731 -15.22 -12.06 20.84
N ILE A 732 -15.46 -10.76 20.62
CA ILE A 732 -14.82 -10.00 19.54
C ILE A 732 -13.70 -9.11 20.11
N ARG A 733 -12.60 -9.75 20.53
CA ARG A 733 -11.30 -9.07 20.79
C ARG A 733 -10.22 -9.47 19.78
N THR A 734 -10.51 -10.41 18.86
CA THR A 734 -9.54 -11.01 17.92
C THR A 734 -9.68 -10.57 16.46
N LYS A 735 -10.82 -10.03 15.99
CA LYS A 735 -10.94 -9.50 14.62
C LYS A 735 -10.28 -8.12 14.43
N ARG A 736 -8.95 -8.05 14.56
CA ARG A 736 -8.10 -6.97 14.01
C ARG A 736 -7.79 -7.23 12.53
N ILE A 737 -8.81 -7.29 11.67
CA ILE A 737 -8.64 -7.73 10.27
C ILE A 737 -8.39 -6.57 9.29
N VAL A 738 -8.95 -5.37 9.51
CA VAL A 738 -8.77 -4.21 8.62
C VAL A 738 -7.88 -3.15 9.27
N ASN A 739 -6.57 -3.41 9.31
CA ASN A 739 -5.56 -2.51 9.87
C ASN A 739 -4.86 -1.61 8.82
N ASN A 740 -5.42 -1.49 7.61
CA ASN A 740 -4.88 -0.65 6.53
C ASN A 740 -5.59 0.72 6.47
N GLN A 741 -4.86 1.78 6.79
CA GLN A 741 -5.34 3.16 6.73
C GLN A 741 -5.72 3.60 5.31
N GLN A 742 -5.05 3.07 4.27
CA GLN A 742 -5.33 3.39 2.87
C GLN A 742 -6.73 2.89 2.45
N GLN A 743 -7.11 1.66 2.86
CA GLN A 743 -8.44 1.10 2.58
C GLN A 743 -9.55 1.88 3.31
N GLN A 744 -9.33 2.30 4.55
CA GLN A 744 -10.30 3.14 5.28
C GLN A 744 -10.48 4.51 4.61
N LYS A 745 -9.38 5.15 4.17
CA LYS A 745 -9.45 6.39 3.39
C LYS A 745 -10.19 6.20 2.06
N LEU A 746 -9.90 5.14 1.31
CA LEU A 746 -10.54 4.85 0.02
C LEU A 746 -12.06 4.58 0.19
N LEU A 747 -12.44 3.89 1.27
CA LEU A 747 -13.85 3.65 1.64
C LEU A 747 -14.60 4.97 1.87
N ILE A 748 -14.00 5.89 2.63
CA ILE A 748 -14.54 7.24 2.87
C ILE A 748 -14.63 8.04 1.57
N GLU A 749 -13.55 8.10 0.78
CA GLU A 749 -13.51 8.87 -0.47
C GLU A 749 -14.50 8.34 -1.52
N THR A 750 -14.77 7.03 -1.52
CA THR A 750 -15.80 6.39 -2.36
C THR A 750 -17.21 6.71 -1.86
N HIS A 751 -17.47 6.62 -0.55
CA HIS A 751 -18.77 6.97 0.05
C HIS A 751 -19.13 8.44 -0.23
N LEU A 752 -18.21 9.38 0.05
CA LEU A 752 -18.37 10.80 -0.25
C LEU A 752 -18.69 11.04 -1.73
N SER A 753 -18.00 10.32 -2.63
CA SER A 753 -18.21 10.49 -4.07
C SER A 753 -19.53 9.88 -4.56
N LEU A 754 -20.06 8.82 -3.93
CA LEU A 754 -21.42 8.33 -4.22
C LEU A 754 -22.47 9.36 -3.79
N LEU A 755 -22.29 9.98 -2.63
CA LEU A 755 -23.17 11.07 -2.17
C LEU A 755 -23.12 12.29 -3.12
N GLU A 756 -21.95 12.65 -3.66
CA GLU A 756 -21.82 13.69 -4.67
C GLU A 756 -22.58 13.34 -5.97
N ASP A 757 -22.40 12.14 -6.53
CA ASP A 757 -23.12 11.69 -7.73
C ASP A 757 -24.65 11.54 -7.47
N LEU A 758 -25.08 11.23 -6.24
CA LEU A 758 -26.50 11.20 -5.84
C LEU A 758 -27.12 12.60 -5.80
N LEU A 759 -26.35 13.61 -5.38
CA LEU A 759 -26.77 15.01 -5.42
C LEU A 759 -26.79 15.57 -6.85
N GLU A 760 -25.82 15.18 -7.70
CA GLU A 760 -25.81 15.52 -9.14
C GLU A 760 -26.96 14.86 -9.93
N THR A 761 -27.53 13.76 -9.44
CA THR A 761 -28.63 13.02 -10.09
C THR A 761 -30.01 13.29 -9.46
N SER A 762 -30.11 14.23 -8.53
CA SER A 762 -31.37 14.82 -8.07
C SER A 762 -31.61 16.19 -8.72
N ASP A 763 -32.85 16.70 -8.67
CA ASP A 763 -33.19 18.04 -9.17
C ASP A 763 -32.67 19.20 -8.26
N LEU A 764 -31.57 18.98 -7.53
CA LEU A 764 -30.95 19.89 -6.56
C LEU A 764 -31.95 20.50 -5.55
N THR A 765 -33.00 19.75 -5.19
CA THR A 765 -34.02 20.19 -4.24
C THR A 765 -33.44 20.36 -2.84
N VAL A 766 -34.07 21.23 -2.03
CA VAL A 766 -33.75 21.46 -0.62
C VAL A 766 -33.69 20.13 0.16
N GLU A 767 -34.64 19.24 -0.10
CA GLU A 767 -34.69 17.89 0.48
C GLU A 767 -33.45 17.05 0.13
N SER A 768 -33.01 17.06 -1.14
CA SER A 768 -31.81 16.30 -1.56
C SER A 768 -30.51 16.87 -0.98
N GLN A 769 -30.42 18.19 -0.78
CA GLN A 769 -29.29 18.83 -0.10
C GLN A 769 -29.26 18.46 1.40
N MET A 770 -30.42 18.24 2.02
CA MET A 770 -30.52 17.75 3.40
C MET A 770 -30.26 16.24 3.52
N GLU A 771 -30.72 15.42 2.57
CA GLU A 771 -30.39 13.98 2.44
C GLU A 771 -28.85 13.81 2.37
N TYR A 772 -28.19 14.60 1.51
CA TYR A 772 -26.75 14.70 1.41
C TYR A 772 -26.09 15.14 2.73
N ALA A 773 -26.44 16.30 3.28
CA ALA A 773 -25.81 16.83 4.50
C ALA A 773 -25.95 15.89 5.71
N THR A 774 -27.10 15.24 5.86
CA THR A 774 -27.37 14.26 6.93
C THR A 774 -26.54 12.98 6.75
N SER A 775 -26.33 12.54 5.51
CA SER A 775 -25.50 11.37 5.20
C SER A 775 -24.02 11.65 5.51
N ILE A 776 -23.52 12.84 5.15
CA ILE A 776 -22.17 13.29 5.50
C ILE A 776 -21.97 13.34 7.03
N LEU A 777 -22.96 13.83 7.79
CA LEU A 777 -22.92 13.82 9.26
C LEU A 777 -22.82 12.39 9.83
N ARG A 778 -23.60 11.44 9.30
CA ARG A 778 -23.59 10.04 9.73
C ARG A 778 -22.23 9.37 9.44
N LEU A 779 -21.69 9.56 8.24
CA LEU A 779 -20.34 9.08 7.88
C LEU A 779 -19.27 9.68 8.81
N THR A 780 -19.39 10.96 9.16
CA THR A 780 -18.45 11.65 10.05
C THR A 780 -18.45 11.05 11.46
N GLN A 781 -19.62 10.68 11.98
CA GLN A 781 -19.74 9.97 13.26
C GLN A 781 -19.10 8.57 13.21
N GLN A 782 -19.28 7.86 12.09
CA GLN A 782 -18.62 6.56 11.85
C GLN A 782 -17.09 6.72 11.74
N MET A 783 -16.58 7.77 11.10
CA MET A 783 -15.13 8.05 11.04
C MET A 783 -14.51 8.30 12.42
N CYS A 784 -15.22 8.94 13.36
CA CYS A 784 -14.74 9.07 14.73
C CYS A 784 -14.62 7.71 15.46
N LEU A 785 -15.40 6.70 15.08
CA LEU A 785 -15.32 5.32 15.60
C LEU A 785 -14.23 4.46 14.93
N MET A 786 -13.92 4.72 13.64
CA MET A 786 -12.87 3.98 12.91
C MET A 786 -11.48 4.20 13.54
N PRO A 787 -10.53 3.23 13.47
CA PRO A 787 -9.17 3.36 14.03
C PRO A 787 -8.23 4.24 13.17
N LEU A 788 -8.77 5.30 12.55
CA LEU A 788 -8.07 6.36 11.82
C LEU A 788 -7.06 7.13 12.69
N LYS A 789 -6.16 7.89 12.05
CA LYS A 789 -5.10 8.69 12.70
C LYS A 789 -5.65 9.72 13.69
N GLY A 790 -4.75 10.35 14.45
CA GLY A 790 -5.06 11.49 15.32
C GLY A 790 -5.67 12.70 14.58
N HIS A 791 -5.45 12.78 13.25
CA HIS A 791 -6.05 13.77 12.37
C HIS A 791 -6.26 13.15 10.98
N GLU A 792 -7.44 13.35 10.40
CA GLU A 792 -7.79 13.01 9.02
C GLU A 792 -8.42 14.24 8.33
N ASN A 793 -8.15 14.38 7.04
CA ASN A 793 -8.51 15.56 6.26
C ASN A 793 -8.80 15.15 4.81
N VAL A 794 -10.06 15.29 4.37
CA VAL A 794 -10.58 14.77 3.09
C VAL A 794 -11.36 15.87 2.36
N LYS A 795 -10.84 16.38 1.24
CA LYS A 795 -11.47 17.43 0.42
C LYS A 795 -11.93 16.86 -0.93
N ARG A 796 -13.22 17.03 -1.24
CA ARG A 796 -13.84 16.74 -2.54
C ARG A 796 -14.47 18.02 -3.12
N SER A 797 -15.40 17.91 -4.08
CA SER A 797 -15.96 19.04 -4.82
C SER A 797 -16.99 19.83 -4.00
N ASN A 798 -17.89 19.10 -3.34
CA ASN A 798 -19.04 19.65 -2.60
C ASN A 798 -18.89 19.51 -1.08
N VAL A 799 -17.81 18.87 -0.61
CA VAL A 799 -17.54 18.65 0.81
C VAL A 799 -16.04 18.71 1.13
N HIS A 800 -15.69 19.35 2.24
CA HIS A 800 -14.39 19.23 2.88
C HIS A 800 -14.61 18.80 4.33
N LEU A 801 -14.02 17.66 4.71
CA LEU A 801 -14.19 17.03 6.01
C LEU A 801 -12.86 16.99 6.77
N ILE A 802 -12.89 17.39 8.03
CA ILE A 802 -11.76 17.35 8.95
C ILE A 802 -12.20 16.64 10.24
N VAL A 803 -11.42 15.63 10.65
CA VAL A 803 -11.66 14.87 11.88
C VAL A 803 -10.37 14.86 12.70
N LYS A 804 -10.43 15.27 13.97
CA LYS A 804 -9.28 15.35 14.87
C LYS A 804 -9.59 14.67 16.20
N LYS A 805 -8.84 13.62 16.54
CA LYS A 805 -8.95 12.87 17.80
C LYS A 805 -8.07 13.51 18.86
N LEU A 806 -8.61 13.68 20.06
CA LEU A 806 -8.02 14.48 21.12
C LEU A 806 -8.23 13.80 22.48
N LYS A 807 -7.28 13.95 23.41
CA LYS A 807 -7.55 13.71 24.85
C LYS A 807 -8.23 14.95 25.45
N GLY A 808 -9.01 14.78 26.52
CA GLY A 808 -9.74 15.88 27.16
C GLY A 808 -8.88 17.12 27.45
N HIS A 809 -7.66 16.93 27.95
CA HIS A 809 -6.67 18.00 28.13
C HIS A 809 -6.47 18.93 26.91
N ALA A 810 -6.44 18.40 25.69
CA ALA A 810 -6.17 19.19 24.49
C ALA A 810 -7.33 20.14 24.12
N LEU A 811 -8.57 19.78 24.44
CA LEU A 811 -9.76 20.63 24.22
C LEU A 811 -9.79 21.88 25.12
N ILE A 812 -9.09 21.85 26.25
CA ILE A 812 -9.04 22.93 27.24
C ILE A 812 -8.10 24.06 26.78
N TYR A 813 -7.03 23.71 26.05
CA TYR A 813 -6.11 24.67 25.44
C TYR A 813 -6.58 25.13 24.05
N ASN A 814 -6.01 26.22 23.55
CA ASN A 814 -6.29 26.73 22.20
C ASN A 814 -5.84 25.70 21.15
N THR A 815 -6.73 24.83 20.70
CA THR A 815 -6.47 23.91 19.60
C THR A 815 -6.69 24.61 18.27
N GLN A 816 -5.61 24.94 17.58
CA GLN A 816 -5.66 25.25 16.15
C GLN A 816 -6.00 23.96 15.38
N VAL A 817 -6.99 24.02 14.49
CA VAL A 817 -7.54 22.84 13.79
C VAL A 817 -7.21 22.85 12.31
N PHE A 818 -7.17 24.03 11.69
CA PHE A 818 -7.02 24.19 10.25
C PHE A 818 -6.48 25.58 9.92
N GLU A 819 -5.66 25.66 8.87
CA GLU A 819 -5.15 26.87 8.25
C GLU A 819 -5.00 26.62 6.74
N ASN A 820 -5.75 27.34 5.90
CA ASN A 820 -5.65 27.22 4.43
C ASN A 820 -4.96 28.46 3.85
N ALA A 821 -3.81 28.28 3.18
CA ALA A 821 -3.12 29.38 2.50
C ALA A 821 -3.88 29.98 1.31
N GLN A 822 -4.82 29.25 0.69
CA GLN A 822 -5.60 29.72 -0.47
C GLN A 822 -6.98 30.30 -0.12
N GLU A 823 -7.60 29.84 0.97
CA GLU A 823 -8.93 30.31 1.41
C GLU A 823 -8.84 31.15 2.70
N SER A 824 -7.68 31.18 3.37
CA SER A 824 -7.37 32.00 4.56
C SER A 824 -8.39 31.85 5.70
N ILE A 825 -8.82 30.61 5.93
CA ILE A 825 -9.64 30.19 7.07
C ILE A 825 -8.71 29.68 8.18
N LEU A 826 -8.87 30.20 9.39
CA LEU A 826 -8.18 29.78 10.61
C LEU A 826 -9.22 29.39 11.68
N LEU A 827 -9.13 28.14 12.16
CA LEU A 827 -10.05 27.55 13.13
C LEU A 827 -9.38 27.34 14.50
N ASN A 828 -9.87 28.05 15.52
CA ASN A 828 -9.40 27.99 16.90
C ASN A 828 -10.50 27.49 17.83
N PHE A 829 -10.27 26.33 18.45
CA PHE A 829 -11.17 25.73 19.43
C PHE A 829 -10.63 25.91 20.86
N LYS A 830 -11.48 26.31 21.81
CA LYS A 830 -11.14 26.46 23.23
C LYS A 830 -12.36 26.19 24.12
N VAL A 831 -12.26 25.26 25.07
CA VAL A 831 -13.27 25.14 26.13
C VAL A 831 -12.90 26.04 27.31
N LYS A 832 -13.77 27.01 27.61
CA LYS A 832 -13.54 28.02 28.67
C LYS A 832 -13.75 27.48 30.09
N ASN A 833 -14.43 26.36 30.25
CA ASN A 833 -14.81 25.77 31.54
C ASN A 833 -14.20 24.36 31.65
N ALA A 834 -12.94 24.29 32.11
CA ALA A 834 -12.12 23.07 32.10
C ALA A 834 -12.76 21.88 32.83
N ASP A 835 -13.44 22.16 33.95
CA ASP A 835 -14.01 21.17 34.88
C ASP A 835 -15.10 20.28 34.25
N LEU A 836 -15.66 20.67 33.10
CA LEU A 836 -16.65 19.90 32.34
C LEU A 836 -16.02 18.92 31.33
N VAL A 837 -14.72 19.04 31.04
CA VAL A 837 -14.00 18.15 30.12
C VAL A 837 -13.25 17.11 30.93
N ASN A 838 -13.65 15.83 30.80
CA ASN A 838 -12.92 14.78 31.50
C ASN A 838 -11.53 14.61 30.86
N GLN A 839 -10.50 14.99 31.61
CA GLN A 839 -9.10 15.02 31.21
C GLN A 839 -8.53 13.67 30.75
N GLU A 840 -9.09 12.56 31.22
CA GLU A 840 -8.67 11.18 30.93
C GLU A 840 -9.37 10.62 29.68
N LYS A 841 -10.56 11.14 29.34
CA LYS A 841 -11.37 10.66 28.21
C LYS A 841 -10.85 11.07 26.84
N LEU A 842 -11.32 10.32 25.85
CA LEU A 842 -11.06 10.49 24.44
C LEU A 842 -12.22 11.23 23.77
N TYR A 843 -11.88 12.15 22.87
CA TYR A 843 -12.83 13.00 22.16
C TYR A 843 -12.51 13.03 20.68
N CYS A 844 -13.53 13.26 19.86
CA CYS A 844 -13.40 13.49 18.42
C CYS A 844 -14.02 14.85 18.06
N LEU A 845 -13.20 15.77 17.57
CA LEU A 845 -13.63 17.03 16.96
C LEU A 845 -13.85 16.78 15.46
N ALA A 846 -15.05 17.05 14.99
CA ALA A 846 -15.44 16.95 13.59
C ALA A 846 -15.79 18.35 13.05
N ILE A 847 -15.29 18.69 11.87
CA ILE A 847 -15.59 19.92 11.14
C ILE A 847 -15.89 19.57 9.69
N ILE A 848 -17.01 20.08 9.17
CA ILE A 848 -17.54 19.77 7.85
C ILE A 848 -17.86 21.08 7.13
N PHE A 849 -17.24 21.32 5.99
CA PHE A 849 -17.60 22.41 5.08
C PHE A 849 -18.41 21.80 3.93
N LEU A 850 -19.65 22.23 3.75
CA LEU A 850 -20.54 21.80 2.66
C LEU A 850 -20.69 22.94 1.65
N LYS A 851 -20.53 22.63 0.36
CA LYS A 851 -20.62 23.57 -0.75
C LYS A 851 -21.67 23.08 -1.74
N PHE A 852 -22.64 23.93 -2.07
CA PHE A 852 -23.71 23.63 -3.00
C PHE A 852 -23.60 24.51 -4.26
N PRO A 853 -23.98 24.02 -5.45
CA PRO A 853 -23.97 24.82 -6.68
C PRO A 853 -25.07 25.91 -6.65
N GLU A 854 -24.76 27.07 -7.22
CA GLU A 854 -25.60 28.27 -7.18
C GLU A 854 -26.87 28.11 -8.02
N ASN A 855 -28.05 28.18 -7.39
CA ASN A 855 -29.35 28.25 -8.08
C ASN A 855 -30.42 29.10 -7.35
N MET A 856 -29.99 29.96 -6.41
CA MET A 856 -30.81 31.00 -5.78
C MET A 856 -30.02 32.30 -5.69
N GLY A 857 -30.70 33.43 -5.93
CA GLY A 857 -30.09 34.76 -6.15
C GLY A 857 -29.55 35.49 -4.91
N SER A 858 -28.67 34.86 -4.14
CA SER A 858 -27.78 35.51 -3.16
C SER A 858 -26.58 34.59 -2.87
N LEU A 859 -25.39 35.15 -2.66
CA LEU A 859 -24.14 34.35 -2.56
C LEU A 859 -24.21 33.38 -1.38
N GLN A 860 -24.30 32.07 -1.67
CA GLN A 860 -24.29 31.03 -0.64
C GLN A 860 -22.88 30.51 -0.40
N LEU A 861 -22.24 31.07 0.63
CA LEU A 861 -20.97 30.62 1.19
C LEU A 861 -21.08 29.19 1.77
N PRO A 862 -19.94 28.48 1.95
CA PRO A 862 -19.95 27.13 2.49
C PRO A 862 -20.61 27.07 3.88
N LEU A 863 -21.49 26.09 4.05
CA LEU A 863 -22.17 25.77 5.28
C LEU A 863 -21.21 24.98 6.17
N ILE A 864 -20.86 25.52 7.35
CA ILE A 864 -19.86 24.94 8.24
C ILE A 864 -20.56 24.26 9.41
N ASN A 865 -20.48 22.93 9.49
CA ASN A 865 -20.88 22.18 10.67
C ASN A 865 -19.65 21.89 11.55
N TYR A 866 -19.80 22.01 12.88
CA TYR A 866 -18.78 21.57 13.82
C TYR A 866 -19.42 20.87 15.03
N ASN A 867 -18.82 19.76 15.45
CA ASN A 867 -19.32 18.88 16.51
C ASN A 867 -18.16 18.28 17.31
N VAL A 868 -18.39 18.01 18.60
CA VAL A 868 -17.49 17.22 19.45
C VAL A 868 -18.24 16.02 20.02
N TYR A 869 -17.61 14.85 19.92
CA TYR A 869 -18.11 13.57 20.42
C TYR A 869 -17.21 13.05 21.54
N GLU A 870 -17.79 12.54 22.62
CA GLU A 870 -17.08 11.87 23.73
C GLU A 870 -17.09 10.34 23.54
N PHE A 871 -15.97 9.72 23.90
CA PHE A 871 -15.75 8.28 23.87
C PHE A 871 -15.23 7.77 25.21
N ASN A 872 -15.46 6.48 25.45
CA ASN A 872 -14.67 5.75 26.45
C ASN A 872 -13.27 5.41 25.90
N ASP A 873 -12.38 4.98 26.80
CA ASP A 873 -10.95 4.71 26.58
C ASP A 873 -10.65 3.69 25.47
N ASN A 874 -11.67 2.98 24.99
CA ASN A 874 -11.59 1.96 23.94
C ASN A 874 -12.36 2.37 22.65
N TRP A 875 -12.68 3.66 22.46
CA TRP A 875 -13.47 4.19 21.33
C TRP A 875 -14.84 3.50 21.13
N SER A 876 -15.40 2.86 22.15
CA SER A 876 -16.41 1.79 21.98
C SER A 876 -17.86 2.18 22.36
N ALA A 877 -18.09 3.47 22.63
CA ALA A 877 -19.41 4.07 22.83
C ALA A 877 -19.30 5.56 22.50
N VAL A 878 -20.20 6.08 21.67
CA VAL A 878 -20.27 7.51 21.34
C VAL A 878 -21.37 8.17 22.15
N LYS A 879 -21.12 9.38 22.66
CA LYS A 879 -22.18 10.36 22.90
C LYS A 879 -21.77 11.70 22.27
N PRO A 880 -22.70 12.44 21.63
CA PRO A 880 -22.45 13.87 21.41
C PRO A 880 -22.20 14.51 22.77
N VAL A 881 -21.19 15.38 22.88
CA VAL A 881 -20.94 16.04 24.17
C VAL A 881 -22.12 16.97 24.46
N GLU A 882 -22.84 16.71 25.54
CA GLU A 882 -23.93 17.58 25.99
C GLU A 882 -23.38 18.86 26.63
N CYS A 883 -22.72 19.70 25.82
CA CYS A 883 -22.36 21.08 26.14
C CYS A 883 -23.61 21.97 26.21
N ARG A 884 -24.61 21.60 27.02
CA ARG A 884 -25.83 22.40 27.32
C ARG A 884 -25.52 23.65 28.17
N GLN A 885 -24.26 24.04 28.25
CA GLN A 885 -23.76 25.28 28.84
C GLN A 885 -22.72 25.86 27.88
N LYS A 886 -22.77 27.19 27.71
CA LYS A 886 -22.11 27.92 26.62
C LYS A 886 -20.62 27.59 26.46
N ILE A 887 -20.23 27.15 25.27
CA ILE A 887 -18.83 27.11 24.81
C ILE A 887 -18.45 28.53 24.41
N GLU A 888 -18.34 29.44 25.38
CA GLU A 888 -17.90 30.81 25.09
C GLU A 888 -16.46 30.77 24.54
N ASN A 889 -16.30 31.28 23.30
CA ASN A 889 -15.05 31.35 22.53
C ASN A 889 -14.72 30.15 21.60
N PHE A 890 -15.69 29.54 20.92
CA PHE A 890 -15.39 29.01 19.58
C PHE A 890 -14.99 30.19 18.68
N GLN A 891 -13.79 30.17 18.08
CA GLN A 891 -13.27 31.27 17.25
C GLN A 891 -12.92 30.80 15.84
N LEU A 892 -13.71 31.25 14.88
CA LEU A 892 -13.51 31.00 13.45
C LEU A 892 -13.17 32.32 12.76
N HIS A 893 -11.96 32.40 12.20
CA HIS A 893 -11.49 33.53 11.41
C HIS A 893 -11.58 33.15 9.93
N ILE A 894 -12.21 33.98 9.11
CA ILE A 894 -12.35 33.78 7.67
C ILE A 894 -11.96 35.09 6.98
N ALA A 895 -10.91 35.08 6.16
CA ALA A 895 -10.63 36.21 5.28
C ALA A 895 -11.44 36.12 3.99
N SER A 896 -11.98 37.24 3.54
CA SER A 896 -12.69 37.33 2.26
C SER A 896 -11.68 37.57 1.14
N ALA A 897 -11.53 36.59 0.24
CA ALA A 897 -10.64 36.70 -0.91
C ALA A 897 -11.16 37.62 -2.04
N THR A 898 -12.30 38.28 -1.83
CA THR A 898 -12.98 39.19 -2.79
C THR A 898 -13.75 40.29 -2.04
N ASP A 899 -14.14 41.37 -2.72
CA ASP A 899 -14.83 42.58 -2.18
C ASP A 899 -16.25 42.37 -1.59
N ASN A 900 -16.58 41.15 -1.19
CA ASN A 900 -17.88 40.79 -0.62
C ASN A 900 -17.96 41.19 0.86
N ASN A 901 -18.82 42.17 1.16
CA ASN A 901 -19.02 42.74 2.49
C ASN A 901 -19.85 41.83 3.44
N PHE A 902 -19.32 40.65 3.77
CA PHE A 902 -19.89 39.79 4.81
C PHE A 902 -19.71 40.43 6.19
N ASN A 903 -20.82 40.74 6.87
CA ASN A 903 -20.83 41.51 8.11
C ASN A 903 -21.55 40.80 9.27
N LYS A 904 -22.10 39.61 9.03
CA LYS A 904 -22.74 38.77 10.05
C LYS A 904 -22.39 37.30 9.89
N CYS A 905 -22.35 36.60 11.01
CA CYS A 905 -22.37 35.14 11.11
C CYS A 905 -23.72 34.74 11.71
N ALA A 906 -24.31 33.66 11.24
CA ALA A 906 -25.59 33.15 11.76
C ALA A 906 -25.48 31.65 12.02
N MET A 907 -26.09 31.18 13.09
CA MET A 907 -25.96 29.80 13.58
C MET A 907 -27.32 29.12 13.77
N THR A 908 -27.33 27.80 13.66
CA THR A 908 -28.43 26.97 14.16
C THR A 908 -27.92 25.63 14.68
N THR A 909 -28.54 25.11 15.75
CA THR A 909 -28.21 23.82 16.36
C THR A 909 -28.88 22.64 15.66
N SER A 910 -29.93 22.89 14.86
CA SER A 910 -30.69 21.89 14.11
C SER A 910 -31.19 22.46 12.78
N VAL A 911 -31.05 21.71 11.68
CA VAL A 911 -31.58 22.12 10.36
C VAL A 911 -32.93 21.45 10.12
N ASP A 912 -34.01 22.22 10.21
CA ASP A 912 -35.36 21.79 9.81
C ASP A 912 -35.49 21.69 8.28
N SER A 913 -36.46 20.88 7.83
CA SER A 913 -36.71 20.38 6.46
C SER A 913 -36.88 21.41 5.33
N ALA A 914 -36.71 22.70 5.62
CA ALA A 914 -36.91 23.81 4.69
C ALA A 914 -35.75 24.83 4.69
N PHE A 915 -34.65 24.60 5.44
CA PHE A 915 -33.55 25.58 5.64
C PHE A 915 -34.02 26.98 6.11
N ASN A 916 -35.21 27.06 6.69
CA ASN A 916 -35.97 28.30 6.88
C ASN A 916 -35.19 29.40 7.60
N LEU A 917 -35.24 30.63 7.05
CA LEU A 917 -34.52 31.80 7.58
C LEU A 917 -34.80 32.10 9.06
N ASN A 918 -35.97 31.71 9.56
CA ASN A 918 -36.42 31.96 10.93
C ASN A 918 -35.75 31.05 11.99
N ALA A 919 -35.04 29.99 11.58
CA ALA A 919 -34.32 29.08 12.49
C ALA A 919 -32.83 29.44 12.69
N TRP A 920 -32.38 30.57 12.10
CA TRP A 920 -30.99 31.04 12.16
C TRP A 920 -30.84 32.18 13.17
N SER A 921 -30.12 31.93 14.25
CA SER A 921 -29.80 32.93 15.27
C SER A 921 -28.58 33.76 14.86
N PHE A 922 -28.69 35.07 15.06
CA PHE A 922 -27.56 36.02 14.95
C PHE A 922 -26.99 36.42 16.33
N ASP A 923 -27.64 36.01 17.43
CA ASP A 923 -27.23 36.37 18.79
C ASP A 923 -26.23 35.35 19.39
N ASP A 924 -26.31 34.09 18.94
CA ASP A 924 -25.46 32.99 19.43
C ASP A 924 -24.05 32.97 18.80
N CYS A 925 -23.84 33.68 17.69
CA CYS A 925 -22.54 33.93 17.07
C CYS A 925 -22.31 35.42 16.81
N LYS A 926 -21.35 36.01 17.52
CA LYS A 926 -20.96 37.42 17.37
C LYS A 926 -19.92 37.56 16.26
N ALA A 927 -20.29 38.24 15.18
CA ALA A 927 -19.38 38.66 14.13
C ALA A 927 -18.55 39.89 14.56
N LYS A 928 -17.26 39.92 14.23
CA LYS A 928 -16.38 41.08 14.37
C LYS A 928 -15.46 41.20 13.14
N PRO A 929 -15.29 42.38 12.54
CA PRO A 929 -14.18 42.60 11.60
C PRO A 929 -12.85 42.61 12.36
N TYR A 930 -11.84 41.94 11.83
CA TYR A 930 -10.49 41.88 12.39
C TYR A 930 -9.46 41.87 11.25
N LYS A 931 -8.83 43.03 10.97
CA LYS A 931 -7.99 43.25 9.77
C LYS A 931 -8.79 42.86 8.52
N ASN A 932 -8.28 41.91 7.71
CA ASN A 932 -8.93 41.43 6.48
C ASN A 932 -9.89 40.24 6.73
N TYR A 933 -10.17 39.90 7.99
CA TYR A 933 -10.92 38.71 8.40
C TYR A 933 -12.25 39.08 9.05
N LEU A 934 -13.28 38.28 8.79
CA LEU A 934 -14.46 38.18 9.63
C LEU A 934 -14.17 37.14 10.73
N LEU A 935 -14.25 37.56 11.99
CA LEU A 935 -14.14 36.68 13.16
C LEU A 935 -15.56 36.37 13.67
N CYS A 936 -15.99 35.13 13.52
CA CYS A 936 -17.19 34.60 14.15
C CYS A 936 -16.84 34.01 15.53
N ILE A 937 -17.45 34.55 16.59
CA ILE A 937 -17.30 34.03 17.96
C ILE A 937 -18.63 33.41 18.41
N CYS A 938 -18.69 32.09 18.51
CA CYS A 938 -19.91 31.34 18.80
C CYS A 938 -19.92 30.74 20.21
N ASN A 939 -21.13 30.42 20.72
CA ASN A 939 -21.34 29.93 22.08
C ASN A 939 -21.88 28.49 22.17
N GLU A 940 -22.22 27.84 21.06
CA GLU A 940 -22.81 26.48 21.00
C GLU A 940 -22.10 25.62 19.94
N MET A 941 -22.63 24.43 19.60
CA MET A 941 -22.17 23.61 18.47
C MET A 941 -23.30 23.37 17.47
N GLY A 942 -22.99 23.18 16.19
CA GLY A 942 -24.00 23.04 15.14
C GLY A 942 -23.54 23.57 13.79
N PHE A 943 -24.44 24.22 13.07
CA PHE A 943 -24.24 24.76 11.74
C PHE A 943 -24.07 26.27 11.74
N LEU A 944 -23.13 26.77 10.94
CA LEU A 944 -22.82 28.17 10.75
C LEU A 944 -22.90 28.56 9.27
N LYS A 945 -23.47 29.73 8.99
CA LYS A 945 -23.38 30.44 7.71
C LYS A 945 -22.92 31.89 7.93
N MET A 946 -22.50 32.54 6.85
CA MET A 946 -22.24 33.99 6.82
C MET A 946 -23.30 34.68 5.97
N ASP A 947 -23.52 35.98 6.21
CA ASP A 947 -24.56 36.76 5.55
C ASP A 947 -24.09 38.20 5.24
N SER A 948 -24.69 38.82 4.22
CA SER A 948 -24.36 40.15 3.69
C SER A 948 -25.62 41.00 3.59
N LEU A 949 -25.91 41.78 4.64
CA LEU A 949 -27.19 42.46 4.79
C LEU A 949 -27.18 43.85 4.13
N TYR A 950 -27.75 43.97 2.93
CA TYR A 950 -28.02 45.26 2.29
C TYR A 950 -29.06 46.05 3.10
N LEU A 951 -28.68 47.23 3.60
CA LEU A 951 -29.55 48.12 4.36
C LEU A 951 -30.62 48.77 3.47
N THR A 952 -31.83 48.22 3.47
CA THR A 952 -33.03 48.85 2.90
C THR A 952 -33.48 50.03 3.75
N THR A 953 -32.83 51.18 3.59
CA THR A 953 -33.20 52.43 4.28
C THR A 953 -34.62 52.86 3.95
N THR A 954 -35.50 52.86 4.96
CA THR A 954 -36.90 53.29 4.89
C THR A 954 -37.05 54.81 4.80
N ALA A 955 -36.75 55.38 3.63
CA ALA A 955 -37.00 56.78 3.32
C ALA A 955 -38.51 57.02 3.06
N ALA A 956 -39.21 57.55 4.05
CA ALA A 956 -40.66 57.79 3.97
C ALA A 956 -41.01 59.22 3.52
N THR A 957 -41.31 59.42 2.23
CA THR A 957 -42.13 60.57 1.77
C THR A 957 -42.88 60.34 0.46
N THR A 958 -44.18 60.64 0.48
CA THR A 958 -45.03 61.11 -0.63
C THR A 958 -44.89 60.50 -2.05
N ARG A 959 -45.85 59.63 -2.40
CA ARG A 959 -46.32 59.45 -3.79
C ARG A 959 -47.26 60.60 -4.19
N PRO A 960 -47.08 61.19 -5.39
CA PRO A 960 -48.20 61.55 -6.26
C PRO A 960 -48.74 60.31 -6.99
N LYS A 961 -49.99 60.36 -7.48
CA LYS A 961 -50.61 59.32 -8.33
C LYS A 961 -50.59 59.75 -9.79
N THR A 962 -50.33 58.83 -10.72
CA THR A 962 -51.06 58.57 -11.99
C THR A 962 -50.28 57.56 -12.85
N THR A 963 -50.77 56.95 -13.95
CA THR A 963 -52.06 56.28 -14.29
C THR A 963 -51.85 55.54 -15.64
N ALA A 964 -52.49 54.38 -15.85
CA ALA A 964 -52.45 53.53 -17.07
C ALA A 964 -51.08 52.85 -17.36
N ALA A 965 -50.94 51.61 -17.83
CA ALA A 965 -51.71 50.67 -18.68
C ALA A 965 -51.33 50.71 -20.18
N ILE A 966 -51.72 49.66 -20.94
CA ILE A 966 -51.39 49.36 -22.37
C ILE A 966 -49.96 48.79 -22.53
N THR A 967 -49.70 47.47 -22.57
CA THR A 967 -49.96 46.40 -23.60
C THR A 967 -49.16 46.50 -24.90
N LEU A 968 -48.53 45.38 -25.29
CA LEU A 968 -48.24 44.90 -26.68
C LEU A 968 -47.46 45.87 -27.61
N ASN A 969 -46.30 45.51 -28.17
CA ASN A 969 -46.15 44.41 -29.12
C ASN A 969 -44.68 44.10 -29.49
N ILE A 970 -44.49 42.98 -30.21
CA ILE A 970 -43.27 42.62 -30.96
C ILE A 970 -43.22 43.44 -32.26
N PRO A 971 -42.02 43.83 -32.75
CA PRO A 971 -41.72 43.56 -34.16
C PRO A 971 -40.29 43.04 -34.42
N THR A 972 -40.18 42.14 -35.40
CA THR A 972 -38.95 41.70 -36.08
C THR A 972 -38.43 42.78 -37.05
N ALA A 973 -37.11 42.81 -37.35
CA ALA A 973 -36.55 42.64 -38.72
C ALA A 973 -35.08 43.11 -38.95
N THR A 974 -34.30 42.25 -39.64
CA THR A 974 -33.31 42.51 -40.72
C THR A 974 -32.19 43.59 -40.68
N ALA A 975 -30.93 43.09 -40.69
CA ALA A 975 -29.94 43.20 -41.80
C ALA A 975 -29.08 44.48 -42.07
N ALA A 976 -28.11 44.29 -43.00
CA ALA A 976 -26.98 45.16 -43.44
C ALA A 976 -25.80 45.30 -42.43
N GLU A 977 -24.50 45.14 -42.74
CA GLU A 977 -23.58 45.35 -43.90
C GLU A 977 -22.78 46.68 -43.88
N ILE A 978 -21.70 46.76 -44.70
CA ILE A 978 -20.54 47.71 -44.78
C ILE A 978 -19.29 47.12 -44.09
N GLU A 979 -18.16 46.78 -44.75
CA GLU A 979 -17.22 47.49 -45.67
C GLU A 979 -16.34 48.57 -45.00
N SER A 980 -15.10 48.89 -45.43
CA SER A 980 -14.05 48.15 -46.17
C SER A 980 -12.72 48.97 -46.14
N ARG A 981 -11.56 48.35 -46.49
CA ARG A 981 -10.32 49.00 -47.03
C ARG A 981 -9.56 49.96 -46.07
N GLU A 982 -8.27 50.32 -46.21
CA GLU A 982 -7.08 49.87 -46.98
C GLU A 982 -5.81 50.28 -46.15
N THR A 983 -4.52 50.33 -46.55
CA THR A 983 -3.84 50.38 -47.87
C THR A 983 -2.41 49.75 -47.81
N SER A 984 -1.70 49.84 -48.93
CA SER A 984 -0.39 49.33 -49.37
C SER A 984 0.89 50.04 -48.86
N LEU A 985 1.98 49.25 -48.68
CA LEU A 985 3.15 49.08 -49.60
C LEU A 985 3.64 50.30 -50.43
N PRO A 986 4.97 50.44 -50.77
CA PRO A 986 5.54 49.64 -51.88
C PRO A 986 7.10 49.40 -52.01
N THR A 987 7.46 48.37 -52.80
CA THR A 987 8.58 48.28 -53.80
C THR A 987 10.08 48.34 -53.40
N LEU A 988 11.06 47.84 -54.20
CA LEU A 988 11.24 46.63 -55.05
C LEU A 988 12.65 46.64 -55.70
N THR A 989 13.16 45.47 -56.14
CA THR A 989 14.09 45.15 -57.28
C THR A 989 15.24 44.19 -56.91
N SER A 990 15.97 43.52 -57.83
CA SER A 990 15.58 42.69 -59.01
C SER A 990 16.86 42.19 -59.73
N SER A 991 17.05 40.86 -59.92
CA SER A 991 17.63 40.21 -61.13
C SER A 991 18.18 38.78 -60.87
N ARG A 992 18.57 37.95 -61.88
CA ARG A 992 17.88 37.48 -63.10
C ARG A 992 18.73 36.40 -63.85
N GLU A 993 18.22 35.16 -63.98
CA GLU A 993 18.53 34.13 -65.05
C GLU A 993 20.01 33.63 -65.21
N SER A 994 20.38 32.43 -65.73
CA SER A 994 19.67 31.22 -66.23
C SER A 994 20.67 30.04 -66.51
N VAL A 995 20.23 29.00 -67.25
CA VAL A 995 21.00 27.91 -67.95
C VAL A 995 21.11 26.54 -67.23
N THR A 996 21.33 25.46 -67.99
CA THR A 996 20.82 24.09 -67.78
C THR A 996 21.80 22.93 -68.13
N LEU A 997 21.50 21.74 -67.58
CA LEU A 997 21.87 20.36 -68.01
C LEU A 997 23.34 19.92 -68.26
N SER A 998 23.78 18.88 -67.54
CA SER A 998 24.72 17.80 -67.97
C SER A 998 24.69 16.66 -66.91
N THR A 999 24.25 15.42 -67.20
CA THR A 999 24.92 14.24 -67.82
C THR A 999 25.83 13.38 -66.91
N LEU A 1000 25.83 12.07 -67.17
CA LEU A 1000 26.52 10.98 -66.45
C LEU A 1000 28.05 11.16 -66.32
N ALA A 1001 28.65 10.55 -65.28
CA ALA A 1001 29.56 9.38 -65.38
C ALA A 1001 30.77 9.36 -64.40
N THR A 1002 31.14 8.11 -64.03
CA THR A 1002 32.51 7.62 -63.71
C THR A 1002 33.27 8.03 -62.44
N LEU A 1003 33.95 7.01 -61.88
CA LEU A 1003 35.10 7.07 -60.98
C LEU A 1003 36.28 7.84 -61.61
N PRO A 1004 37.26 8.27 -60.79
CA PRO A 1004 38.56 7.58 -60.95
C PRO A 1004 39.28 7.26 -59.62
N SER A 1005 39.94 6.10 -59.59
CA SER A 1005 41.17 5.88 -58.83
C SER A 1005 42.35 6.55 -59.57
N THR A 1006 43.47 6.93 -58.94
CA THR A 1006 44.62 6.00 -58.75
C THR A 1006 45.85 6.72 -58.13
N PHE A 1007 46.63 5.96 -57.35
CA PHE A 1007 48.11 5.92 -57.21
C PHE A 1007 49.01 7.18 -57.16
N LEU A 1008 50.01 7.14 -56.26
CA LEU A 1008 51.49 7.05 -56.49
C LEU A 1008 52.24 7.30 -55.13
N SER A 1009 53.49 6.90 -54.83
CA SER A 1009 54.32 5.72 -55.21
C SER A 1009 55.69 5.76 -54.51
N THR A 1010 56.26 4.61 -54.12
CA THR A 1010 57.72 4.24 -54.15
C THR A 1010 57.86 2.78 -53.62
N ALA A 1011 58.26 1.79 -54.42
CA ALA A 1011 59.65 1.38 -54.77
C ALA A 1011 60.38 0.67 -53.61
N ALA A 1012 60.87 -0.58 -53.70
CA ALA A 1012 60.93 -1.58 -54.80
C ALA A 1012 60.87 -3.03 -54.21
N ARG A 1013 61.36 -4.18 -54.76
CA ARG A 1013 62.26 -4.52 -55.88
C ARG A 1013 62.11 -6.01 -56.35
N ASP A 1014 63.11 -6.54 -57.05
CA ASP A 1014 63.27 -7.89 -57.66
C ASP A 1014 63.33 -9.06 -56.63
N ILE A 1015 63.20 -10.37 -56.92
CA ILE A 1015 63.70 -11.20 -58.05
C ILE A 1015 62.78 -12.40 -58.45
N SER A 1016 62.49 -12.51 -59.75
CA SER A 1016 62.21 -13.65 -60.68
C SER A 1016 61.49 -15.01 -60.33
N ASN A 1017 60.43 -15.29 -61.11
CA ASN A 1017 60.23 -16.41 -62.07
C ASN A 1017 59.83 -17.89 -61.73
N MET A 1018 58.72 -18.31 -62.37
CA MET A 1018 58.40 -19.58 -63.10
C MET A 1018 58.17 -20.95 -62.40
N ALA A 1019 56.87 -21.28 -62.25
CA ALA A 1019 56.14 -22.52 -62.62
C ALA A 1019 56.73 -23.96 -62.54
N LYS A 1020 56.12 -24.78 -61.64
CA LYS A 1020 55.85 -26.26 -61.69
C LYS A 1020 57.03 -27.27 -61.75
N PRO A 1021 56.87 -28.51 -61.23
CA PRO A 1021 56.12 -29.00 -60.05
C PRO A 1021 56.99 -29.97 -59.17
N PHE A 1022 56.38 -30.94 -58.47
CA PHE A 1022 56.97 -32.09 -57.71
C PHE A 1022 57.44 -31.92 -56.23
N HIS A 1023 56.71 -32.63 -55.35
CA HIS A 1023 57.16 -33.57 -54.30
C HIS A 1023 58.14 -33.23 -53.13
N THR A 1024 57.54 -33.17 -51.94
CA THR A 1024 57.92 -33.85 -50.66
C THR A 1024 59.14 -33.45 -49.81
N SER A 1025 58.88 -33.41 -48.48
CA SER A 1025 59.82 -33.37 -47.33
C SER A 1025 60.52 -32.02 -47.09
N THR A 1026 60.70 -31.53 -45.85
CA THR A 1026 60.74 -32.22 -44.54
C THR A 1026 59.80 -31.62 -43.47
N LYS A 1027 59.58 -32.38 -42.38
CA LYS A 1027 58.81 -31.97 -41.20
C LYS A 1027 59.66 -31.11 -40.25
N GLN A 1028 59.22 -29.92 -39.84
CA GLN A 1028 59.72 -29.28 -38.61
C GLN A 1028 58.86 -28.20 -37.91
N PRO A 1029 58.10 -27.31 -38.58
CA PRO A 1029 57.47 -26.18 -37.87
C PRO A 1029 56.28 -26.56 -36.98
N LEU A 1030 55.57 -27.65 -37.28
CA LEU A 1030 54.34 -28.04 -36.58
C LEU A 1030 54.58 -28.64 -35.18
N VAL A 1031 55.77 -29.20 -34.93
CA VAL A 1031 56.07 -29.90 -33.67
C VAL A 1031 56.22 -28.91 -32.52
N ASN A 1032 56.92 -27.80 -32.74
CA ASN A 1032 57.17 -26.79 -31.69
C ASN A 1032 55.86 -26.12 -31.23
N THR A 1033 54.91 -25.86 -32.13
CA THR A 1033 53.58 -25.33 -31.78
C THR A 1033 52.73 -26.33 -30.99
N LEU A 1034 52.86 -27.64 -31.26
CA LEU A 1034 52.20 -28.68 -30.48
C LEU A 1034 52.82 -28.84 -29.09
N VAL A 1035 54.16 -28.85 -28.98
CA VAL A 1035 54.87 -28.91 -27.68
C VAL A 1035 54.46 -27.74 -26.77
N ILE A 1036 54.45 -26.51 -27.29
CA ILE A 1036 54.04 -25.32 -26.51
C ILE A 1036 52.58 -25.41 -26.06
N ARG A 1037 51.67 -25.99 -26.85
CA ARG A 1037 50.27 -26.24 -26.44
C ARG A 1037 50.17 -27.33 -25.37
N ILE A 1038 50.92 -28.43 -25.52
CA ILE A 1038 50.96 -29.54 -24.56
C ILE A 1038 51.50 -29.07 -23.20
N ASP A 1039 52.56 -28.26 -23.17
CA ASP A 1039 53.12 -27.77 -21.90
C ASP A 1039 52.28 -26.68 -21.24
N LYS A 1040 51.45 -25.93 -22.01
CA LYS A 1040 50.38 -25.12 -21.42
C LYS A 1040 49.29 -26.00 -20.79
N LEU A 1041 48.81 -27.03 -21.51
CA LEU A 1041 47.80 -27.97 -20.99
C LEU A 1041 48.27 -28.67 -19.71
N LYS A 1042 49.51 -29.16 -19.65
CA LYS A 1042 50.09 -29.75 -18.43
C LYS A 1042 50.06 -28.79 -17.24
N LYS A 1043 50.38 -27.50 -17.44
CA LYS A 1043 50.31 -26.49 -16.38
C LYS A 1043 48.89 -26.23 -15.91
N THR A 1044 47.91 -26.20 -16.83
CA THR A 1044 46.50 -26.06 -16.47
C THR A 1044 45.98 -27.30 -15.72
N VAL A 1045 46.35 -28.51 -16.12
CA VAL A 1045 46.00 -29.75 -15.41
C VAL A 1045 46.61 -29.77 -14.00
N ALA A 1046 47.88 -29.42 -13.83
CA ALA A 1046 48.52 -29.34 -12.52
C ALA A 1046 47.88 -28.30 -11.58
N ALA A 1047 47.37 -27.18 -12.14
CA ALA A 1047 46.58 -26.21 -11.38
C ALA A 1047 45.25 -26.81 -10.91
N TYR A 1048 44.49 -27.49 -11.79
CA TYR A 1048 43.25 -28.18 -11.41
C TYR A 1048 43.48 -29.32 -10.41
N GLU A 1049 44.55 -30.11 -10.55
CA GLU A 1049 44.92 -31.13 -9.55
C GLU A 1049 45.22 -30.55 -8.16
N THR A 1050 45.65 -29.29 -8.10
CA THR A 1050 45.92 -28.58 -6.83
C THR A 1050 44.62 -28.06 -6.23
N ASP A 1051 43.80 -27.37 -7.03
CA ASP A 1051 42.46 -26.88 -6.67
C ASP A 1051 41.53 -28.02 -6.18
N ILE A 1052 41.55 -29.18 -6.85
CA ILE A 1052 40.79 -30.37 -6.44
C ILE A 1052 41.27 -30.90 -5.08
N LYS A 1053 42.58 -30.92 -4.80
CA LYS A 1053 43.12 -31.36 -3.50
C LYS A 1053 42.77 -30.39 -2.37
N GLU A 1054 42.78 -29.08 -2.65
CA GLU A 1054 42.42 -28.06 -1.67
C GLU A 1054 40.91 -28.07 -1.37
N LYS A 1055 40.06 -28.26 -2.39
CA LYS A 1055 38.62 -28.48 -2.22
C LYS A 1055 38.28 -29.77 -1.47
N ALA A 1056 38.95 -30.88 -1.78
CA ALA A 1056 38.79 -32.13 -1.03
C ALA A 1056 39.11 -31.94 0.46
N ARG A 1057 40.23 -31.27 0.78
CA ARG A 1057 40.59 -30.94 2.16
C ARG A 1057 39.54 -30.06 2.87
N HIS A 1058 38.92 -29.11 2.17
CA HIS A 1058 37.82 -28.32 2.74
C HIS A 1058 36.53 -29.13 2.95
N ILE A 1059 36.28 -30.16 2.14
CA ILE A 1059 35.18 -31.11 2.37
C ILE A 1059 35.47 -31.92 3.64
N ASP A 1060 36.67 -32.53 3.77
CA ASP A 1060 37.09 -33.26 4.98
C ASP A 1060 37.02 -32.42 6.27
N GLU A 1061 37.13 -31.10 6.16
CA GLU A 1061 37.02 -30.14 7.27
C GLU A 1061 35.55 -29.80 7.56
N LYS A 1062 34.73 -29.57 6.52
CA LYS A 1062 33.29 -29.33 6.65
C LYS A 1062 32.52 -30.54 7.20
N GLU A 1063 32.87 -31.77 6.80
CA GLU A 1063 32.28 -32.99 7.38
C GLU A 1063 32.59 -33.13 8.88
N ARG A 1064 33.79 -32.71 9.31
CA ARG A 1064 34.15 -32.70 10.75
C ARG A 1064 33.42 -31.63 11.55
N GLU A 1065 33.16 -30.46 10.98
CA GLU A 1065 32.27 -29.48 11.64
C GLU A 1065 30.81 -29.94 11.64
N LEU A 1066 30.32 -30.57 10.57
CA LEU A 1066 28.98 -31.15 10.50
C LEU A 1066 28.76 -32.19 11.61
N ALA A 1067 29.72 -33.11 11.79
CA ALA A 1067 29.68 -34.12 12.86
C ALA A 1067 29.64 -33.51 14.26
N LYS A 1068 30.35 -32.40 14.52
CA LYS A 1068 30.23 -31.65 15.79
C LYS A 1068 28.84 -31.05 15.97
N THR A 1069 28.28 -30.43 14.94
CA THR A 1069 26.94 -29.82 15.00
C THR A 1069 25.85 -30.87 15.22
N GLN A 1070 25.98 -32.07 14.64
CA GLN A 1070 25.05 -33.17 14.87
C GLN A 1070 25.08 -33.65 16.33
N ASN A 1071 26.27 -33.86 16.91
CA ASN A 1071 26.39 -34.23 18.32
C ASN A 1071 25.76 -33.17 19.24
N ALA A 1072 26.01 -31.88 18.98
CA ALA A 1072 25.43 -30.78 19.77
C ALA A 1072 23.89 -30.72 19.63
N LEU A 1073 23.33 -31.04 18.47
CA LEU A 1073 21.89 -31.14 18.24
C LEU A 1073 21.26 -32.30 19.04
N ASP A 1074 21.94 -33.44 19.12
CA ASP A 1074 21.45 -34.59 19.88
C ASP A 1074 21.59 -34.40 21.40
N GLU A 1075 22.63 -33.70 21.87
CA GLU A 1075 22.72 -33.21 23.25
C GLU A 1075 21.56 -32.24 23.60
N GLN A 1076 21.21 -31.31 22.71
CA GLN A 1076 20.06 -30.43 22.89
C GLN A 1076 18.73 -31.19 22.91
N ARG A 1077 18.56 -32.23 22.08
CA ARG A 1077 17.37 -33.10 22.09
C ARG A 1077 17.22 -33.84 23.41
N GLU A 1078 18.31 -34.36 23.99
CA GLU A 1078 18.26 -35.02 25.30
C GLU A 1078 18.02 -34.03 26.44
N ALA A 1079 18.60 -32.82 26.38
CA ALA A 1079 18.32 -31.74 27.32
C ALA A 1079 16.85 -31.30 27.29
N ARG A 1080 16.28 -31.13 26.09
CA ARG A 1080 14.85 -30.81 25.90
C ARG A 1080 13.96 -31.89 26.51
N LYS A 1081 14.23 -33.18 26.23
CA LYS A 1081 13.44 -34.28 26.80
C LYS A 1081 13.40 -34.23 28.33
N LYS A 1082 14.54 -33.97 28.97
CA LYS A 1082 14.62 -33.81 30.44
C LYS A 1082 13.84 -32.60 30.95
N SER A 1083 13.65 -31.56 30.13
CA SER A 1083 12.77 -30.43 30.44
C SER A 1083 11.29 -30.82 30.32
N ASP A 1084 10.92 -31.53 29.26
CA ASP A 1084 9.54 -32.00 29.02
C ASP A 1084 9.10 -33.00 30.13
N ASP A 1085 10.01 -33.86 30.59
CA ASP A 1085 9.82 -34.75 31.75
C ASP A 1085 9.61 -33.97 33.07
N VAL A 1086 10.18 -32.76 33.21
CA VAL A 1086 9.97 -31.89 34.38
C VAL A 1086 8.66 -31.09 34.27
N VAL A 1087 8.31 -30.61 33.07
CA VAL A 1087 7.05 -29.89 32.82
C VAL A 1087 5.85 -30.78 33.14
N THR A 1088 5.85 -32.03 32.65
CA THR A 1088 4.75 -32.99 32.93
C THR A 1088 4.61 -33.33 34.42
N VAL A 1089 5.72 -33.36 35.18
CA VAL A 1089 5.67 -33.48 36.65
C VAL A 1089 5.02 -32.24 37.28
N LEU A 1090 5.39 -31.03 36.85
CA LEU A 1090 4.79 -29.78 37.36
C LEU A 1090 3.30 -29.66 37.02
N GLU A 1091 2.89 -30.05 35.81
CA GLU A 1091 1.48 -30.11 35.40
C GLU A 1091 0.68 -31.07 36.31
N SER A 1092 1.23 -32.25 36.63
CA SER A 1092 0.58 -33.20 37.54
C SER A 1092 0.39 -32.65 38.96
N GLN A 1093 1.36 -31.88 39.47
CA GLN A 1093 1.27 -31.22 40.78
C GLN A 1093 0.26 -30.07 40.76
N LEU A 1094 0.21 -29.31 39.68
CA LEU A 1094 -0.72 -28.20 39.49
C LEU A 1094 -2.17 -28.72 39.35
N GLN A 1095 -2.37 -29.82 38.64
CA GLN A 1095 -3.68 -30.51 38.57
C GLN A 1095 -4.12 -31.01 39.95
N ALA A 1096 -3.23 -31.64 40.72
CA ALA A 1096 -3.54 -32.09 42.09
C ALA A 1096 -3.92 -30.92 43.01
N LYS A 1097 -3.23 -29.78 42.91
CA LYS A 1097 -3.57 -28.56 43.68
C LYS A 1097 -4.89 -27.93 43.26
N ASN A 1098 -5.25 -27.99 41.97
CA ASN A 1098 -6.57 -27.55 41.51
C ASN A 1098 -7.71 -28.48 41.98
N GLU A 1099 -7.44 -29.77 42.20
CA GLU A 1099 -8.40 -30.69 42.83
C GLU A 1099 -8.64 -30.33 44.30
N GLU A 1100 -7.56 -30.06 45.04
CA GLU A 1100 -7.57 -29.64 46.44
C GLU A 1100 -8.33 -28.31 46.64
N ILE A 1101 -8.11 -27.32 45.76
CA ILE A 1101 -8.87 -26.06 45.75
C ILE A 1101 -10.35 -26.29 45.52
N ARG A 1102 -10.74 -27.12 44.55
CA ARG A 1102 -12.16 -27.42 44.26
C ARG A 1102 -12.88 -28.12 45.41
N ASN A 1103 -12.16 -28.96 46.18
CA ASN A 1103 -12.70 -29.54 47.41
C ASN A 1103 -12.92 -28.46 48.48
N TYR A 1104 -11.97 -27.54 48.70
CA TYR A 1104 -12.17 -26.42 49.64
C TYR A 1104 -13.29 -25.47 49.22
N GLU A 1105 -13.49 -25.20 47.92
CA GLU A 1105 -14.64 -24.43 47.43
C GLU A 1105 -15.97 -25.13 47.71
N MET A 1106 -16.00 -26.48 47.63
CA MET A 1106 -17.17 -27.29 47.95
C MET A 1106 -17.48 -27.26 49.45
N GLU A 1107 -16.49 -27.49 50.32
CA GLU A 1107 -16.63 -27.36 51.78
C GLU A 1107 -17.10 -25.95 52.19
N LEU A 1108 -16.56 -24.90 51.56
CA LEU A 1108 -16.99 -23.52 51.80
C LEU A 1108 -18.46 -23.33 51.44
N SER A 1109 -18.90 -23.86 50.30
CA SER A 1109 -20.30 -23.81 49.86
C SER A 1109 -21.25 -24.51 50.86
N GLU A 1110 -20.87 -25.70 51.34
CA GLU A 1110 -21.66 -26.43 52.35
C GLU A 1110 -21.75 -25.67 53.68
N THR A 1111 -20.67 -25.03 54.14
CA THR A 1111 -20.72 -24.19 55.36
C THR A 1111 -21.58 -22.93 55.19
N GLU A 1112 -21.63 -22.35 53.99
CA GLU A 1112 -22.51 -21.21 53.68
C GLU A 1112 -24.00 -21.64 53.62
N GLU A 1113 -24.30 -22.85 53.12
CA GLU A 1113 -25.65 -23.45 53.16
C GLU A 1113 -26.10 -23.77 54.61
N LEU A 1114 -25.22 -24.36 55.42
CA LEU A 1114 -25.45 -24.57 56.85
C LEU A 1114 -25.70 -23.25 57.58
N ARG A 1115 -24.91 -22.20 57.27
CA ARG A 1115 -25.08 -20.85 57.83
C ARG A 1115 -26.43 -20.23 57.46
N LYS A 1116 -26.86 -20.31 56.20
CA LYS A 1116 -28.20 -19.88 55.76
C LYS A 1116 -29.31 -20.65 56.50
N THR A 1117 -29.14 -21.95 56.66
CA THR A 1117 -30.09 -22.83 57.38
C THR A 1117 -30.20 -22.45 58.86
N ILE A 1118 -29.08 -22.20 59.53
CA ILE A 1118 -29.04 -21.73 60.93
C ILE A 1118 -29.72 -20.36 61.06
N MET A 1119 -29.46 -19.42 60.14
CA MET A 1119 -30.14 -18.11 60.14
C MET A 1119 -31.66 -18.24 60.00
N SER A 1120 -32.15 -19.08 59.09
CA SER A 1120 -33.59 -19.37 58.92
C SER A 1120 -34.21 -20.01 60.18
N LEU A 1121 -33.47 -20.91 60.86
CA LEU A 1121 -33.87 -21.49 62.14
C LEU A 1121 -33.89 -20.48 63.30
N MET A 1122 -33.03 -19.44 63.25
CA MET A 1122 -33.05 -18.33 64.21
C MET A 1122 -34.21 -17.36 63.96
N GLU A 1123 -34.54 -17.08 62.70
CA GLU A 1123 -35.69 -16.22 62.36
C GLU A 1123 -37.03 -16.90 62.68
N SER A 1124 -37.20 -18.18 62.36
CA SER A 1124 -38.42 -18.94 62.70
C SER A 1124 -38.64 -19.14 64.20
N LYS A 1125 -37.57 -19.01 65.02
CA LYS A 1125 -37.65 -19.01 66.49
C LYS A 1125 -37.88 -17.63 67.13
N ARG A 1126 -38.07 -16.54 66.37
CA ARG A 1126 -38.48 -15.24 66.95
C ARG A 1126 -39.88 -15.36 67.58
N PRO A 1127 -40.05 -15.14 68.90
CA PRO A 1127 -41.35 -15.27 69.55
C PRO A 1127 -42.29 -14.14 69.11
N LYS A 1128 -43.52 -14.50 68.71
CA LYS A 1128 -44.59 -13.53 68.41
C LYS A 1128 -45.09 -12.86 69.70
N ARG A 1129 -44.44 -11.75 70.10
CA ARG A 1129 -44.96 -10.89 71.17
C ARG A 1129 -46.27 -10.20 70.76
N LYS A 1130 -47.33 -10.46 71.51
CA LYS A 1130 -48.32 -9.45 71.88
C LYS A 1130 -48.04 -9.11 73.35
N ALA A 1131 -47.84 -7.81 73.63
CA ALA A 1131 -47.14 -7.30 74.82
C ALA A 1131 -45.64 -7.70 74.88
#